data_AF-A0A439D4W0-F1
#
_entry.id   AF-A0A439D4W0-F1
#
_cell.length_a   1.000
_cell.length_b   1.000
_cell.length_c   1.000
_cell.angle_alpha   90.00
_cell.angle_beta   90.00
_cell.angle_gamma   90.00
#
_symmetry.space_group_name_H-M   'P 1'
#
loop_
_entity.id
_entity.type
_entity.pdbx_description
1 polymer ?
#
loop_
_entity_poly.entity_id
_entity_poly.type
_entity_poly.pdbx_seq_one_letter_code
_entity_poly.pdbx_strand_id
1 'polypeptide(L)'
;MQSTQPENMTDQSTAQWNRSVNENDYMFSQEERSSRNWVLIVAITVAVTAVIVGGAVGGGLGASLANCRQNLGASLSSCQNDLSRRSVESQCENASPTTTNDSLFTATATSSAAFETTTAGLLVNYTVEPPSKVFNVTIDCDALATSMQVTQAQEKFSVYCGVDFGTGSRVDRNGNDVVLADIVRFTSYSMQDCLEACSQYTGKSQLWGVSNSCGSVNFQVSMANNPTGNCWLKNSTVIHSPGAGRCDRCISATKDFVISQGVYDDTIINMAAVPGLPPAYADSTYQTAHEDVFSTPLTETIELVLPPGVSQDDFAQAIEKAVGVLGKDAVFTGDDLKYYIDPYDIPEAGTVKNIPSAAVCPSSVEDLQEFLKVANEYKIAVWTFSRGKNLGYGGPAPRVPGCIALDLHRMNKVVEVNEKFGYVVVEPGVTFGDLYTFCAERKLKLWPSVASLGWGSVVGNTLDRGMGFIPTAVHHENIAGMEVVLANGDVVRTGQYSMTTSPSAHLTKLTFGPTIDGLFLQSNLGIVTKMGIFLTPQPQSYMSCSFDMPEFDDIAAIVDVFGEMRRNGTLPAMVYVFHLNEWAALFGKRSEWWKGEGPIPEWRTKEMQKELDIGNWTVKFGLYGPTTVIQAQYAEVLQVVTEKAPTGRLQYSLFSGEEAGLLEATSVPQPHGGIRVGVPSMWSIPMVNFYNVREDSIGAHGAYSPIVPLEGKVLLGWVKAAKEVYESQGFDLLCDFFMHERYAVFVCMLCFDKTDAEQRVGVEKIFQGLFKEGSARGFAKYRAHIKHMDQNAELFDFNNHAYRRFVETLKDALDPNGILSPGKMGIWPARLRNPEARTV
;
A
#
# COMPACT_ATOMS: atom_id res chain seq x y z
N MET A 1 -51.78 -37.81 -29.61
CA MET A 1 -53.24 -37.81 -29.30
C MET A 1 -53.42 -37.72 -27.79
N GLN A 2 -54.60 -37.34 -27.31
CA GLN A 2 -54.87 -36.99 -25.90
C GLN A 2 -55.45 -38.15 -25.09
N SER A 3 -55.13 -38.19 -23.79
CA SER A 3 -56.00 -38.68 -22.69
C SER A 3 -55.40 -38.21 -21.36
N THR A 4 -55.78 -37.04 -20.84
CA THR A 4 -56.79 -36.84 -19.75
C THR A 4 -56.22 -36.93 -18.33
N GLN A 5 -56.87 -36.25 -17.37
CA GLN A 5 -56.36 -35.85 -16.05
C GLN A 5 -57.21 -36.45 -14.88
N PRO A 6 -56.83 -36.25 -13.59
CA PRO A 6 -57.25 -37.09 -12.45
C PRO A 6 -58.33 -36.45 -11.56
N GLU A 7 -58.68 -37.07 -10.41
CA GLU A 7 -59.31 -36.37 -9.28
C GLU A 7 -59.20 -37.08 -7.90
N ASN A 8 -59.61 -36.37 -6.84
CA ASN A 8 -59.71 -36.70 -5.39
C ASN A 8 -58.36 -36.82 -4.63
N MET A 9 -58.00 -35.99 -3.62
CA MET A 9 -58.66 -35.11 -2.63
C MET A 9 -59.25 -35.75 -1.34
N THR A 10 -58.62 -35.44 -0.20
CA THR A 10 -59.15 -34.97 1.11
C THR A 10 -57.94 -34.85 2.08
N ASP A 11 -57.88 -34.02 3.12
CA ASP A 11 -58.84 -33.05 3.70
C ASP A 11 -58.12 -31.76 4.23
N GLN A 12 -58.85 -30.84 4.88
CA GLN A 12 -58.46 -29.43 5.11
C GLN A 12 -58.05 -29.05 6.55
N SER A 13 -57.12 -28.10 6.67
CA SER A 13 -57.09 -26.96 7.63
C SER A 13 -55.76 -26.20 7.50
N THR A 14 -55.61 -24.88 7.65
CA THR A 14 -56.53 -23.71 7.60
C THR A 14 -55.64 -22.55 7.09
N ALA A 15 -55.97 -21.82 6.01
CA ALA A 15 -56.90 -20.67 5.99
C ALA A 15 -56.47 -19.54 6.96
N GLN A 16 -56.37 -18.25 6.58
CA GLN A 16 -56.49 -17.53 5.29
C GLN A 16 -55.96 -16.08 5.54
N TRP A 17 -55.45 -15.30 4.59
CA TRP A 17 -56.23 -14.38 3.73
C TRP A 17 -55.31 -13.61 2.78
N ASN A 18 -55.79 -13.30 1.58
CA ASN A 18 -55.19 -12.30 0.68
C ASN A 18 -56.25 -11.80 -0.32
N ARG A 19 -56.65 -10.52 -0.26
CA ARG A 19 -57.32 -9.79 -1.35
C ARG A 19 -57.44 -8.29 -1.10
N SER A 20 -57.49 -7.54 -2.19
CA SER A 20 -57.55 -6.07 -2.28
C SER A 20 -58.95 -5.48 -2.08
N VAL A 21 -59.02 -4.25 -1.53
CA VAL A 21 -60.14 -3.30 -1.67
C VAL A 21 -59.57 -1.90 -1.98
N ASN A 22 -60.38 -1.06 -2.62
CA ASN A 22 -60.04 0.16 -3.36
C ASN A 22 -59.43 1.33 -2.55
N GLU A 23 -58.95 2.31 -3.32
CA GLU A 23 -58.66 3.70 -2.93
C GLU A 23 -59.91 4.47 -2.45
N ASN A 24 -59.68 5.68 -1.91
CA ASN A 24 -60.64 6.67 -1.41
C ASN A 24 -61.34 6.34 -0.08
N ASP A 25 -60.71 6.74 1.03
CA ASP A 25 -61.27 7.74 1.96
C ASP A 25 -60.39 7.90 3.22
N TYR A 26 -59.43 8.83 3.21
CA TYR A 26 -58.86 9.39 4.44
C TYR A 26 -58.43 10.85 4.29
N MET A 27 -59.22 11.74 4.88
CA MET A 27 -58.93 13.15 5.07
C MET A 27 -59.27 13.54 6.52
N PHE A 28 -58.37 14.33 7.13
CA PHE A 28 -58.47 15.00 8.44
C PHE A 28 -58.29 14.25 9.79
N SER A 29 -57.56 14.96 10.66
CA SER A 29 -57.50 14.91 12.13
C SER A 29 -57.17 13.60 12.85
N GLN A 30 -55.87 13.39 13.10
CA GLN A 30 -55.44 12.88 14.41
C GLN A 30 -55.25 14.06 15.38
N GLU A 31 -56.07 14.18 16.43
CA GLU A 31 -55.72 14.94 17.65
C GLU A 31 -56.73 14.65 18.77
N GLU A 32 -56.43 13.67 19.64
CA GLU A 32 -56.92 13.56 21.05
C GLU A 32 -56.51 12.22 21.71
N ARG A 33 -56.43 11.13 20.93
CA ARG A 33 -56.24 9.76 21.47
C ARG A 33 -54.84 9.40 21.99
N SER A 34 -53.84 10.26 21.83
CA SER A 34 -52.42 9.95 22.11
C SER A 34 -52.01 10.08 23.59
N SER A 35 -52.63 10.99 24.34
CA SER A 35 -52.12 11.49 25.63
C SER A 35 -52.10 10.46 26.77
N ARG A 36 -53.03 9.49 26.80
CA ARG A 36 -53.21 8.58 27.94
C ARG A 36 -52.33 7.32 27.91
N ASN A 37 -51.84 6.90 26.74
CA ASN A 37 -50.99 5.71 26.64
C ASN A 37 -49.51 6.04 26.92
N TRP A 38 -49.05 7.24 26.52
CA TRP A 38 -47.66 7.67 26.70
C TRP A 38 -47.22 7.72 28.17
N VAL A 39 -48.09 8.22 29.06
CA VAL A 39 -47.80 8.31 30.51
C VAL A 39 -47.59 6.93 31.13
N LEU A 40 -48.39 5.93 30.71
CA LEU A 40 -48.28 4.56 31.22
C LEU A 40 -46.98 3.88 30.74
N ILE A 41 -46.62 4.08 29.47
CA ILE A 41 -45.37 3.56 28.88
C ILE A 41 -44.16 4.16 29.61
N VAL A 42 -44.11 5.49 29.78
CA VAL A 42 -43.01 6.16 30.49
C VAL A 42 -42.90 5.68 31.95
N ALA A 43 -44.02 5.52 32.66
CA ALA A 43 -44.00 5.01 34.03
C ALA A 43 -43.42 3.59 34.13
N ILE A 44 -43.78 2.70 33.19
CA ILE A 44 -43.24 1.33 33.12
C ILE A 44 -41.74 1.36 32.77
N THR A 45 -41.33 2.16 31.78
CA THR A 45 -39.91 2.29 31.41
C THR A 45 -39.06 2.79 32.58
N VAL A 46 -39.48 3.86 33.27
CA VAL A 46 -38.76 4.41 34.43
C VAL A 46 -38.65 3.39 35.56
N ALA A 47 -39.71 2.63 35.86
CA ALA A 47 -39.68 1.57 36.87
C ALA A 47 -38.68 0.44 36.50
N VAL A 48 -38.70 -0.02 35.25
CA VAL A 48 -37.77 -1.08 34.78
C VAL A 48 -36.32 -0.58 34.78
N THR A 49 -36.05 0.64 34.30
CA THR A 49 -34.70 1.24 34.35
C THR A 49 -34.21 1.40 35.79
N ALA A 50 -35.05 1.84 36.72
CA ALA A 50 -34.68 1.99 38.13
C ALA A 50 -34.27 0.65 38.78
N VAL A 51 -34.97 -0.45 38.49
CA VAL A 51 -34.63 -1.79 39.00
C VAL A 51 -33.32 -2.30 38.39
N ILE A 52 -33.12 -2.15 37.08
CA ILE A 52 -31.89 -2.60 36.39
C ILE A 52 -30.66 -1.82 36.88
N VAL A 53 -30.75 -0.49 36.97
CA VAL A 53 -29.65 0.35 37.47
C VAL A 53 -29.38 0.10 38.96
N GLY A 54 -30.42 -0.06 39.78
CA GLY A 54 -30.29 -0.38 41.20
C GLY A 54 -29.56 -1.71 41.44
N GLY A 55 -29.91 -2.76 40.68
CA GLY A 55 -29.23 -4.05 40.75
C GLY A 55 -27.75 -3.99 40.33
N ALA A 56 -27.47 -3.33 39.19
CA ALA A 56 -26.11 -3.23 38.65
C ALA A 56 -25.16 -2.41 39.55
N VAL A 57 -25.61 -1.27 40.06
CA VAL A 57 -24.77 -0.38 40.89
C VAL A 57 -24.62 -0.90 42.32
N GLY A 58 -25.67 -1.49 42.89
CA GLY A 58 -25.65 -2.05 44.25
C GLY A 58 -24.67 -3.21 44.42
N GLY A 59 -24.63 -4.13 43.45
CA GLY A 59 -23.71 -5.28 43.49
C GLY A 59 -22.23 -4.88 43.42
N GLY A 60 -21.90 -3.90 42.56
CA GLY A 60 -20.51 -3.43 42.38
C GLY A 60 -19.92 -2.77 43.62
N LEU A 61 -20.61 -1.78 44.20
CA LEU A 61 -20.09 -1.05 45.36
C LEU A 61 -19.91 -1.95 46.59
N GLY A 62 -20.79 -2.94 46.81
CA GLY A 62 -20.67 -3.88 47.92
C GLY A 62 -19.37 -4.68 47.91
N ALA A 63 -18.96 -5.16 46.73
CA ALA A 63 -17.71 -5.90 46.56
C ALA A 63 -16.47 -4.99 46.74
N SER A 64 -16.46 -3.80 46.14
CA SER A 64 -15.34 -2.87 46.25
C SER A 64 -15.12 -2.37 47.69
N LEU A 65 -16.19 -2.06 48.43
CA LEU A 65 -16.09 -1.56 49.81
C LEU A 65 -15.64 -2.64 50.80
N ALA A 66 -15.96 -3.92 50.54
CA ALA A 66 -15.40 -5.03 51.31
C ALA A 66 -13.87 -5.15 51.12
N ASN A 67 -13.41 -5.06 49.86
CA ASN A 67 -12.00 -5.27 49.52
C ASN A 67 -11.08 -4.11 49.98
N CYS A 68 -11.56 -2.86 49.93
CA CYS A 68 -10.83 -1.71 50.48
C CYS A 68 -10.55 -1.82 51.99
N ARG A 69 -11.36 -2.58 52.74
CA ARG A 69 -11.24 -2.66 54.20
C ARG A 69 -10.16 -3.65 54.68
N GLN A 70 -9.61 -4.50 53.81
CA GLN A 70 -8.50 -5.39 54.15
C GLN A 70 -7.12 -4.77 53.83
N ASN A 71 -6.97 -4.05 52.73
CA ASN A 71 -5.67 -3.49 52.33
C ASN A 71 -5.23 -2.24 53.12
N LEU A 72 -6.17 -1.51 53.74
CA LEU A 72 -5.85 -0.33 54.58
C LEU A 72 -5.17 -0.66 55.92
N GLY A 73 -5.02 -1.94 56.28
CA GLY A 73 -4.27 -2.38 57.46
C GLY A 73 -2.79 -2.69 57.23
N ALA A 74 -2.31 -2.70 55.97
CA ALA A 74 -1.04 -3.33 55.60
C ALA A 74 0.04 -2.36 55.06
N SER A 75 -0.24 -1.05 54.92
CA SER A 75 0.70 -0.07 54.35
C SER A 75 1.03 1.11 55.27
N LEU A 76 0.90 0.94 56.59
CA LEU A 76 1.08 2.00 57.60
C LEU A 76 2.34 1.82 58.49
N SER A 77 3.32 1.04 58.00
CA SER A 77 4.55 0.70 58.73
C SER A 77 5.83 0.75 57.87
N SER A 78 5.82 1.49 56.74
CA SER A 78 6.96 1.55 55.80
C SER A 78 7.27 2.95 55.24
N CYS A 79 6.98 4.01 56.01
CA CYS A 79 7.35 5.39 55.67
C CYS A 79 7.98 6.12 56.85
N GLN A 80 9.22 5.77 57.21
CA GLN A 80 10.08 6.60 58.06
C GLN A 80 11.57 6.26 57.81
N ASN A 81 12.40 7.30 57.78
CA ASN A 81 13.85 7.30 57.50
C ASN A 81 14.21 7.00 56.02
N ASP A 82 15.23 7.60 55.40
CA ASP A 82 16.22 8.56 55.93
C ASP A 82 16.56 9.68 54.91
N LEU A 83 17.13 10.80 55.36
CA LEU A 83 17.38 12.01 54.56
C LEU A 83 18.65 12.78 54.99
N SER A 84 19.81 12.43 54.42
CA SER A 84 21.06 13.24 54.40
C SER A 84 22.14 12.54 53.55
N ARG A 85 23.14 13.15 52.87
CA ARG A 85 23.65 14.52 52.55
C ARG A 85 24.69 14.35 51.37
N ARG A 86 25.30 15.32 50.66
CA ARG A 86 25.48 16.80 50.76
C ARG A 86 25.90 17.41 49.38
N SER A 87 26.01 18.74 49.32
CA SER A 87 26.91 19.67 48.55
C SER A 87 28.06 19.11 47.67
N VAL A 88 28.62 19.82 46.65
CA VAL A 88 28.97 21.28 46.58
C VAL A 88 28.80 21.91 45.17
N GLU A 89 28.71 23.25 45.10
CA GLU A 89 28.55 24.17 43.93
C GLU A 89 29.91 24.56 43.23
N SER A 90 30.09 25.51 42.26
CA SER A 90 29.29 26.64 41.69
C SER A 90 29.81 27.23 40.32
N GLN A 91 28.92 27.89 39.55
CA GLN A 91 29.04 29.12 38.69
C GLN A 91 29.96 29.30 37.42
N CYS A 92 29.31 29.63 36.28
CA CYS A 92 29.53 30.78 35.32
C CYS A 92 30.79 30.87 34.39
N GLU A 93 30.90 31.65 33.27
CA GLU A 93 29.99 32.59 32.55
C GLU A 93 30.23 32.76 30.98
N ASN A 94 30.05 33.98 30.39
CA ASN A 94 29.88 34.35 28.94
C ASN A 94 31.11 34.97 28.20
N ALA A 95 31.10 35.06 26.84
CA ALA A 95 31.45 36.24 25.96
C ALA A 95 31.66 35.96 24.42
N SER A 96 31.67 37.00 23.55
CA SER A 96 31.96 37.08 22.07
C SER A 96 32.03 38.59 21.62
N PRO A 97 32.05 39.10 20.33
CA PRO A 97 32.05 38.54 18.94
C PRO A 97 32.94 39.31 17.86
N THR A 98 32.56 39.27 16.56
CA THR A 98 32.69 40.28 15.43
C THR A 98 33.91 40.42 14.45
N THR A 99 33.70 40.01 13.16
CA THR A 99 33.82 40.70 11.81
C THR A 99 34.97 41.64 11.34
N THR A 100 35.43 41.54 10.05
CA THR A 100 35.16 42.49 8.88
C THR A 100 36.06 42.34 7.60
N ASN A 101 35.47 42.46 6.37
CA ASN A 101 35.88 43.16 5.09
C ASN A 101 37.27 42.90 4.36
N ASP A 102 37.57 43.26 3.07
CA ASP A 102 36.91 44.01 1.94
C ASP A 102 37.55 43.77 0.50
N SER A 103 36.85 44.18 -0.60
CA SER A 103 37.22 44.70 -1.99
C SER A 103 38.55 44.37 -2.77
N LEU A 104 38.80 44.54 -4.11
CA LEU A 104 38.10 44.46 -5.45
C LEU A 104 39.09 44.70 -6.67
N PHE A 105 38.67 44.48 -7.96
CA PHE A 105 39.19 44.95 -9.30
C PHE A 105 40.06 44.06 -10.30
N THR A 106 40.21 44.55 -11.56
CA THR A 106 40.28 43.89 -12.93
C THR A 106 41.68 43.93 -13.67
N ALA A 107 41.98 43.40 -14.90
CA ALA A 107 41.25 43.24 -16.20
C ALA A 107 41.72 42.14 -17.25
N THR A 108 42.05 42.47 -18.55
CA THR A 108 41.90 41.59 -19.78
C THR A 108 43.13 41.02 -20.61
N ALA A 109 42.91 40.09 -21.63
CA ALA A 109 43.70 39.68 -22.91
C ALA A 109 44.52 38.26 -22.98
N THR A 110 45.01 37.29 -23.89
CA THR A 110 45.33 36.58 -25.28
C THR A 110 46.17 36.90 -26.60
N SER A 111 47.29 36.18 -26.80
CA SER A 111 47.94 35.94 -28.10
C SER A 111 47.53 34.57 -28.69
N SER A 112 47.80 34.35 -29.97
CA SER A 112 47.52 33.10 -30.69
C SER A 112 48.81 32.55 -31.35
N ALA A 113 48.94 31.23 -31.44
CA ALA A 113 50.09 30.56 -32.05
C ALA A 113 49.65 29.29 -32.80
N ALA A 114 50.30 29.02 -33.94
CA ALA A 114 50.07 27.83 -34.77
C ALA A 114 50.99 26.67 -34.37
N PHE A 115 50.66 25.45 -34.80
CA PHE A 115 51.30 24.22 -34.34
C PHE A 115 51.34 23.12 -35.43
N GLU A 116 52.31 22.21 -35.32
CA GLU A 116 52.45 21.04 -36.20
C GLU A 116 52.00 19.75 -35.49
N THR A 117 51.39 18.84 -36.25
CA THR A 117 50.93 17.51 -35.79
C THR A 117 51.72 16.38 -36.43
N THR A 118 52.02 15.35 -35.65
CA THR A 118 52.50 14.05 -36.15
C THR A 118 51.38 13.26 -36.85
N THR A 119 51.74 12.19 -37.56
CA THR A 119 50.81 11.26 -38.23
C THR A 119 49.81 10.57 -37.28
N ALA A 120 50.01 10.68 -35.96
CA ALA A 120 49.10 10.18 -34.92
C ALA A 120 48.28 11.30 -34.24
N GLY A 121 48.27 12.52 -34.79
CA GLY A 121 47.54 13.68 -34.26
C GLY A 121 48.19 14.38 -33.07
N LEU A 122 49.27 13.83 -32.49
CA LEU A 122 50.00 14.47 -31.39
C LEU A 122 50.76 15.70 -31.88
N LEU A 123 50.52 16.83 -31.19
CA LEU A 123 51.20 18.11 -31.38
C LEU A 123 52.67 18.02 -30.93
N VAL A 124 53.59 18.58 -31.71
CA VAL A 124 55.02 18.64 -31.38
C VAL A 124 55.51 20.08 -31.36
N ASN A 125 56.34 20.43 -30.38
CA ASN A 125 56.90 21.77 -30.15
C ASN A 125 55.88 22.92 -29.95
N TYR A 126 54.64 22.62 -29.53
CA TYR A 126 53.73 23.66 -29.06
C TYR A 126 54.09 24.14 -27.65
N THR A 127 54.87 25.22 -27.56
CA THR A 127 55.13 25.93 -26.31
C THR A 127 54.00 26.92 -26.05
N VAL A 128 53.17 26.67 -25.04
CA VAL A 128 52.10 27.59 -24.64
C VAL A 128 52.71 28.89 -24.12
N GLU A 129 52.36 30.05 -24.70
CA GLU A 129 52.77 31.34 -24.14
C GLU A 129 52.11 31.53 -22.76
N PRO A 130 52.87 31.88 -21.69
CA PRO A 130 52.33 32.00 -20.36
C PRO A 130 51.23 33.07 -20.28
N PRO A 131 50.24 32.90 -19.37
CA PRO A 131 49.00 33.71 -19.37
C PRO A 131 49.20 35.22 -19.30
N SER A 132 50.35 35.71 -18.83
CA SER A 132 50.72 37.12 -18.70
C SER A 132 51.19 37.82 -19.98
N LYS A 133 51.48 37.09 -21.07
CA LYS A 133 51.96 37.65 -22.36
C LYS A 133 50.88 37.79 -23.43
N VAL A 134 49.65 37.55 -23.03
CA VAL A 134 48.56 37.05 -23.86
C VAL A 134 47.62 38.31 -23.97
N PHE A 135 47.29 38.80 -25.19
CA PHE A 135 46.45 40.00 -25.59
C PHE A 135 44.94 39.96 -26.19
N ASN A 136 44.01 38.99 -25.95
CA ASN A 136 42.52 38.84 -26.16
C ASN A 136 41.97 37.45 -25.60
N VAL A 137 41.04 36.69 -26.24
CA VAL A 137 40.97 35.20 -26.52
C VAL A 137 40.26 35.15 -27.88
N THR A 138 40.85 34.53 -28.90
CA THR A 138 40.19 34.49 -30.23
C THR A 138 39.12 33.41 -30.23
N ILE A 139 37.89 33.79 -29.86
CA ILE A 139 36.72 32.92 -29.80
C ILE A 139 35.65 33.47 -30.73
N ASP A 140 35.19 32.64 -31.66
CA ASP A 140 33.96 32.88 -32.42
C ASP A 140 32.75 32.59 -31.52
N CYS A 141 32.31 33.63 -30.82
CA CYS A 141 31.25 33.47 -29.84
C CYS A 141 29.88 33.23 -30.50
N ASP A 142 29.64 33.83 -31.67
CA ASP A 142 28.39 33.66 -32.40
C ASP A 142 28.23 32.20 -32.89
N ALA A 143 29.31 31.56 -33.33
CA ALA A 143 29.32 30.13 -33.63
C ALA A 143 29.10 29.25 -32.37
N LEU A 144 29.65 29.63 -31.22
CA LEU A 144 29.47 28.89 -29.96
C LEU A 144 28.08 29.07 -29.33
N ALA A 145 27.43 30.22 -29.50
CA ALA A 145 26.09 30.48 -28.98
C ALA A 145 24.97 29.94 -29.90
N THR A 146 25.24 29.78 -31.19
CA THR A 146 24.31 29.15 -32.15
C THR A 146 24.40 27.63 -32.18
N SER A 147 25.37 27.02 -31.47
CA SER A 147 25.52 25.57 -31.37
C SER A 147 25.56 25.10 -29.90
N MET A 148 24.83 24.03 -29.60
CA MET A 148 24.84 23.43 -28.25
C MET A 148 26.16 22.69 -28.03
N GLN A 149 26.97 23.16 -27.08
CA GLN A 149 28.28 22.57 -26.80
C GLN A 149 28.11 21.27 -26.03
N VAL A 150 28.98 20.28 -26.28
CA VAL A 150 28.90 18.94 -25.64
C VAL A 150 30.28 18.55 -25.14
N THR A 151 30.37 18.08 -23.89
CA THR A 151 31.62 17.58 -23.29
C THR A 151 31.88 16.12 -23.67
N GLN A 152 33.09 15.61 -23.39
CA GLN A 152 33.41 14.18 -23.60
C GLN A 152 32.47 13.28 -22.79
N ALA A 153 32.06 13.72 -21.59
CA ALA A 153 31.07 13.08 -20.74
C ALA A 153 29.60 13.19 -21.23
N GLN A 154 29.37 13.66 -22.47
CA GLN A 154 28.05 13.87 -23.09
C GLN A 154 27.16 14.90 -22.41
N GLU A 155 27.71 15.71 -21.51
CA GLU A 155 26.98 16.80 -20.87
C GLU A 155 26.90 17.99 -21.83
N LYS A 156 25.70 18.55 -21.99
CA LYS A 156 25.43 19.62 -22.94
C LYS A 156 25.43 20.98 -22.26
N PHE A 157 25.76 22.04 -22.99
CA PHE A 157 25.84 23.40 -22.46
C PHE A 157 25.36 24.45 -23.48
N SER A 158 24.51 25.36 -23.01
CA SER A 158 24.07 26.56 -23.72
C SER A 158 24.99 27.72 -23.39
N VAL A 159 25.50 28.41 -24.42
CA VAL A 159 26.52 29.46 -24.32
C VAL A 159 25.90 30.84 -24.53
N TYR A 160 26.28 31.80 -23.69
CA TYR A 160 25.76 33.16 -23.66
C TYR A 160 26.90 34.19 -23.79
N CYS A 161 26.99 34.80 -24.97
CA CYS A 161 27.99 35.80 -25.32
C CYS A 161 27.71 37.16 -24.65
N GLY A 162 28.75 37.79 -24.10
CA GLY A 162 28.66 39.10 -23.45
C GLY A 162 27.94 39.09 -22.10
N VAL A 163 27.80 37.92 -21.49
CA VAL A 163 27.07 37.68 -20.24
C VAL A 163 28.02 37.20 -19.15
N ASP A 164 27.94 37.82 -17.98
CA ASP A 164 28.56 37.40 -16.74
C ASP A 164 27.46 36.98 -15.74
N PHE A 165 27.38 35.69 -15.41
CA PHE A 165 26.43 35.23 -14.38
C PHE A 165 26.77 35.78 -12.97
N GLY A 166 28.00 36.22 -12.73
CA GLY A 166 28.47 36.80 -11.46
C GLY A 166 28.44 35.80 -10.29
N THR A 167 28.29 36.34 -9.09
CA THR A 167 27.98 35.59 -7.85
C THR A 167 26.85 36.27 -7.08
N GLY A 168 26.34 35.61 -6.03
CA GLY A 168 25.19 36.04 -5.23
C GLY A 168 23.87 35.41 -5.70
N SER A 169 22.75 35.87 -5.13
CA SER A 169 21.43 35.31 -5.43
C SER A 169 21.05 35.42 -6.91
N ARG A 170 20.60 34.32 -7.49
CA ARG A 170 20.12 34.17 -8.86
C ARG A 170 18.92 33.22 -8.86
N VAL A 171 18.16 33.22 -9.96
CA VAL A 171 17.14 32.20 -10.20
C VAL A 171 17.77 31.06 -11.01
N ASP A 172 17.61 29.82 -10.54
CA ASP A 172 18.03 28.63 -11.29
C ASP A 172 17.11 28.38 -12.50
N ARG A 173 17.38 27.33 -13.28
CA ARG A 173 16.54 26.99 -14.46
C ARG A 173 15.15 26.45 -14.09
N ASN A 174 14.89 26.16 -12.82
CA ASN A 174 13.64 25.64 -12.30
C ASN A 174 12.78 26.71 -11.60
N GLY A 175 13.29 27.94 -11.44
CA GLY A 175 12.62 29.04 -10.75
C GLY A 175 13.03 29.25 -9.28
N ASN A 176 14.01 28.51 -8.77
CA ASN A 176 14.45 28.59 -7.37
C ASN A 176 15.47 29.72 -7.15
N ASP A 177 15.39 30.41 -6.01
CA ASP A 177 16.47 31.28 -5.53
C ASP A 177 17.69 30.46 -5.11
N VAL A 178 18.78 30.54 -5.88
CA VAL A 178 20.07 29.91 -5.62
C VAL A 178 21.17 30.94 -5.39
N VAL A 179 22.06 30.68 -4.43
CA VAL A 179 23.26 31.51 -4.23
C VAL A 179 24.36 31.01 -5.16
N LEU A 180 24.51 31.67 -6.31
CA LEU A 180 25.53 31.32 -7.28
C LEU A 180 26.92 31.72 -6.75
N ALA A 181 27.82 30.76 -6.63
CA ALA A 181 29.15 30.90 -6.06
C ALA A 181 30.21 30.22 -6.92
N ASP A 182 31.43 30.75 -6.86
CA ASP A 182 32.59 30.15 -7.50
C ASP A 182 33.07 28.91 -6.71
N ILE A 183 33.10 27.76 -7.37
CA ILE A 183 33.69 26.52 -6.83
C ILE A 183 35.22 26.62 -6.91
N VAL A 184 35.72 26.92 -8.10
CA VAL A 184 37.14 26.96 -8.43
C VAL A 184 37.34 27.86 -9.65
N ARG A 185 38.44 28.61 -9.63
CA ARG A 185 38.92 29.46 -10.72
C ARG A 185 40.25 28.91 -11.22
N PHE A 186 40.44 28.81 -12.53
CA PHE A 186 41.70 28.39 -13.14
C PHE A 186 41.90 29.04 -14.51
N THR A 187 43.09 28.85 -15.08
CA THR A 187 43.45 29.41 -16.39
C THR A 187 43.14 28.41 -17.50
N SER A 188 42.33 28.81 -18.49
CA SER A 188 41.95 28.00 -19.64
C SER A 188 42.16 28.77 -20.94
N TYR A 189 42.72 28.11 -21.96
CA TYR A 189 42.99 28.71 -23.28
C TYR A 189 41.82 28.53 -24.25
N SER A 190 40.81 27.70 -23.93
CA SER A 190 39.57 27.58 -24.70
C SER A 190 38.32 27.56 -23.81
N MET A 191 37.16 27.84 -24.42
CA MET A 191 35.87 27.65 -23.77
C MET A 191 35.57 26.16 -23.51
N GLN A 192 35.94 25.27 -24.45
CA GLN A 192 35.65 23.84 -24.35
C GLN A 192 36.36 23.18 -23.16
N ASP A 193 37.61 23.54 -22.88
CA ASP A 193 38.34 23.04 -21.69
C ASP A 193 37.69 23.52 -20.38
N CYS A 194 37.05 24.70 -20.39
CA CYS A 194 36.30 25.24 -19.25
C CYS A 194 35.00 24.44 -19.00
N LEU A 195 34.29 24.06 -20.08
CA LEU A 195 33.12 23.20 -20.04
C LEU A 195 33.47 21.77 -19.58
N GLU A 196 34.53 21.18 -20.14
CA GLU A 196 35.01 19.85 -19.76
C GLU A 196 35.41 19.82 -18.28
N ALA A 197 36.08 20.85 -17.76
CA ALA A 197 36.40 20.95 -16.34
C ALA A 197 35.15 21.00 -15.45
N CYS A 198 34.06 21.65 -15.89
CA CYS A 198 32.76 21.63 -15.18
C CYS A 198 32.18 20.22 -15.10
N SER A 199 32.21 19.50 -16.23
CA SER A 199 31.83 18.09 -16.34
C SER A 199 32.64 17.21 -15.39
N GLN A 200 33.96 17.26 -15.51
CA GLN A 200 34.91 16.43 -14.75
C GLN A 200 34.90 16.75 -13.25
N TYR A 201 34.62 18.00 -12.85
CA TYR A 201 34.46 18.35 -11.44
C TYR A 201 33.27 17.63 -10.82
N THR A 202 32.12 17.61 -11.51
CA THR A 202 30.88 16.99 -11.03
C THR A 202 31.02 15.48 -10.82
N GLY A 203 31.73 14.78 -11.72
CA GLY A 203 32.01 13.35 -11.55
C GLY A 203 33.02 13.05 -10.42
N LYS A 204 33.96 13.96 -10.13
CA LYS A 204 35.02 13.74 -9.13
C LYS A 204 34.65 14.17 -7.71
N SER A 205 33.79 15.17 -7.55
CA SER A 205 33.32 15.62 -6.22
C SER A 205 32.54 14.52 -5.49
N GLN A 206 31.70 13.77 -6.22
CA GLN A 206 31.00 12.58 -5.72
C GLN A 206 31.98 11.51 -5.20
N LEU A 207 33.04 11.21 -5.95
CA LEU A 207 34.11 10.28 -5.56
C LEU A 207 34.94 10.76 -4.35
N TRP A 208 34.88 12.06 -4.03
CA TRP A 208 35.54 12.65 -2.86
C TRP A 208 34.59 12.90 -1.68
N GLY A 209 33.32 12.47 -1.77
CA GLY A 209 32.33 12.65 -0.71
C GLY A 209 31.87 14.09 -0.50
N VAL A 210 32.06 14.98 -1.48
CA VAL A 210 31.69 16.40 -1.41
C VAL A 210 30.50 16.66 -2.33
N SER A 211 29.36 17.08 -1.77
CA SER A 211 28.09 17.26 -2.48
C SER A 211 28.01 18.53 -3.35
N ASN A 212 29.11 18.92 -4.01
CA ASN A 212 29.18 20.08 -4.90
C ASN A 212 29.20 19.62 -6.36
N SER A 213 28.26 20.07 -7.18
CA SER A 213 28.28 19.89 -8.64
C SER A 213 28.60 21.21 -9.34
N CYS A 214 29.12 21.14 -10.57
CA CYS A 214 29.24 22.31 -11.43
C CYS A 214 28.04 22.35 -12.40
N GLY A 215 27.24 23.42 -12.31
CA GLY A 215 26.04 23.61 -13.14
C GLY A 215 26.17 24.71 -14.19
N SER A 216 27.14 25.62 -14.03
CA SER A 216 27.46 26.65 -15.03
C SER A 216 28.92 27.07 -14.94
N VAL A 217 29.39 27.77 -15.97
CA VAL A 217 30.71 28.41 -15.98
C VAL A 217 30.59 29.87 -16.40
N ASN A 218 31.56 30.67 -15.97
CA ASN A 218 31.90 31.94 -16.62
C ASN A 218 33.33 31.83 -17.15
N PHE A 219 33.53 32.22 -18.41
CA PHE A 219 34.83 32.30 -19.06
C PHE A 219 35.06 33.74 -19.53
N GLN A 220 36.14 34.37 -19.05
CA GLN A 220 36.57 35.65 -19.58
C GLN A 220 37.56 35.43 -20.73
N VAL A 221 37.30 36.15 -21.83
CA VAL A 221 37.98 36.12 -23.12
C VAL A 221 39.30 36.91 -23.00
N SER A 222 40.03 36.66 -21.90
CA SER A 222 40.91 37.65 -21.27
C SER A 222 41.64 37.16 -20.00
N MET A 223 42.98 37.09 -20.06
CA MET A 223 43.88 36.33 -19.18
C MET A 223 45.03 37.12 -18.53
N ALA A 224 45.80 37.96 -19.26
CA ALA A 224 47.09 38.54 -18.81
C ALA A 224 47.05 39.53 -17.65
N ASN A 225 45.83 39.85 -17.27
CA ASN A 225 45.43 40.94 -16.38
C ASN A 225 44.31 40.40 -15.44
N ASN A 226 44.02 39.09 -15.55
CA ASN A 226 43.23 38.21 -14.69
C ASN A 226 44.18 37.13 -14.12
N PRO A 227 45.20 37.51 -13.31
CA PRO A 227 46.36 36.65 -13.01
C PRO A 227 46.03 35.36 -12.24
N THR A 228 44.84 35.26 -11.65
CA THR A 228 44.33 34.09 -10.91
C THR A 228 43.44 33.16 -11.76
N GLY A 229 43.37 33.37 -13.08
CA GLY A 229 42.66 32.50 -14.03
C GLY A 229 41.50 33.19 -14.75
N ASN A 230 40.96 32.56 -15.79
CA ASN A 230 39.92 33.13 -16.66
C ASN A 230 38.74 32.17 -16.93
N CYS A 231 38.73 30.97 -16.33
CA CYS A 231 37.58 30.09 -16.23
C CYS A 231 37.16 29.99 -14.75
N TRP A 232 35.86 30.11 -14.48
CA TRP A 232 35.24 29.96 -13.17
C TRP A 232 34.13 28.91 -13.24
N LEU A 233 34.24 27.85 -12.43
CA LEU A 233 33.20 26.84 -12.27
C LEU A 233 32.20 27.28 -11.20
N LYS A 234 30.89 27.14 -11.45
CA LYS A 234 29.81 27.61 -10.58
C LYS A 234 28.98 26.46 -10.01
N ASN A 235 28.58 26.59 -8.74
CA ASN A 235 27.84 25.60 -7.95
C ASN A 235 26.39 25.32 -8.39
N SER A 236 25.85 25.98 -9.42
CA SER A 236 24.45 25.84 -9.84
C SER A 236 24.24 26.14 -11.33
N THR A 237 23.18 25.60 -11.91
CA THR A 237 22.62 26.05 -13.19
C THR A 237 21.86 27.36 -12.99
N VAL A 238 21.87 28.25 -13.99
CA VAL A 238 21.10 29.51 -13.94
C VAL A 238 20.58 29.88 -15.33
N ILE A 239 19.44 30.57 -15.35
CA ILE A 239 18.86 31.11 -16.59
C ILE A 239 19.40 32.51 -16.91
N HIS A 240 19.52 32.80 -18.21
CA HIS A 240 19.73 34.18 -18.66
C HIS A 240 18.47 35.00 -18.35
N SER A 241 18.58 35.90 -17.38
CA SER A 241 17.48 36.70 -16.83
C SER A 241 17.97 38.10 -16.43
N PRO A 242 17.08 39.07 -16.16
CA PRO A 242 17.43 40.51 -16.10
C PRO A 242 18.47 40.96 -15.06
N GLY A 243 18.97 40.06 -14.20
CA GLY A 243 20.05 40.30 -13.24
C GLY A 243 21.43 39.78 -13.67
N ALA A 244 21.57 39.11 -14.83
CA ALA A 244 22.88 38.70 -15.35
C ALA A 244 23.65 39.92 -15.89
N GLY A 245 24.92 40.07 -15.51
CA GLY A 245 25.73 41.23 -15.90
C GLY A 245 26.05 41.22 -17.39
N ARG A 246 25.96 42.38 -18.04
CA ARG A 246 26.53 42.56 -19.39
C ARG A 246 28.01 42.91 -19.28
N CYS A 247 28.85 42.33 -20.12
CA CYS A 247 30.27 42.63 -20.19
C CYS A 247 30.81 42.42 -21.61
N ASP A 248 31.78 43.23 -22.02
CA ASP A 248 32.27 43.22 -23.40
C ASP A 248 33.14 41.99 -23.76
N ARG A 249 33.59 41.20 -22.77
CA ARG A 249 34.58 40.12 -22.93
C ARG A 249 34.39 38.92 -21.99
N CYS A 250 33.15 38.58 -21.61
CA CYS A 250 32.85 37.32 -20.94
C CYS A 250 31.87 36.46 -21.75
N ILE A 251 31.93 35.16 -21.51
CA ILE A 251 31.08 34.13 -22.09
C ILE A 251 30.66 33.25 -20.91
N SER A 252 29.39 33.30 -20.54
CA SER A 252 28.84 32.37 -19.54
C SER A 252 28.21 31.18 -20.25
N ALA A 253 28.16 30.01 -19.61
CA ALA A 253 27.42 28.87 -20.13
C ALA A 253 26.77 28.06 -19.00
N THR A 254 25.56 27.55 -19.24
CA THR A 254 24.85 26.70 -18.27
C THR A 254 24.58 25.33 -18.86
N LYS A 255 24.56 24.31 -17.99
CA LYS A 255 24.35 22.92 -18.37
C LYS A 255 22.90 22.69 -18.83
N ASP A 256 22.75 22.03 -19.97
CA ASP A 256 21.50 21.55 -20.56
C ASP A 256 21.25 20.09 -20.17
N PHE A 257 20.04 19.79 -19.74
CA PHE A 257 19.58 18.41 -19.53
C PHE A 257 19.14 17.80 -20.87
N VAL A 258 19.55 16.55 -21.11
CA VAL A 258 19.24 15.84 -22.35
C VAL A 258 17.93 15.07 -22.19
N ILE A 259 16.82 15.69 -22.58
CA ILE A 259 15.57 14.96 -22.84
C ILE A 259 15.62 14.42 -24.27
N SER A 260 15.37 13.13 -24.45
CA SER A 260 15.31 12.49 -25.77
C SER A 260 13.94 12.71 -26.41
N GLN A 261 13.77 13.79 -27.17
CA GLN A 261 12.53 14.05 -27.92
C GLN A 261 12.54 13.44 -29.33
N GLY A 262 11.50 12.68 -29.65
CA GLY A 262 10.90 12.65 -30.98
C GLY A 262 9.82 13.74 -31.07
N VAL A 263 9.63 14.35 -32.24
CA VAL A 263 8.81 15.57 -32.39
C VAL A 263 7.32 15.25 -32.57
N TYR A 264 6.48 15.84 -31.71
CA TYR A 264 5.11 16.27 -32.02
C TYR A 264 4.84 17.65 -31.39
N ASP A 265 3.70 18.25 -31.73
CA ASP A 265 3.43 19.70 -31.60
C ASP A 265 2.75 20.06 -30.26
N ASP A 266 3.53 20.46 -29.26
CA ASP A 266 3.06 20.76 -27.90
C ASP A 266 2.81 22.27 -27.66
N THR A 267 1.53 22.68 -27.69
CA THR A 267 1.03 23.79 -26.84
C THR A 267 0.45 23.26 -25.53
N ILE A 268 1.12 22.27 -24.93
CA ILE A 268 0.76 21.61 -23.67
C ILE A 268 1.84 21.90 -22.62
N ILE A 269 1.44 21.96 -21.35
CA ILE A 269 2.26 22.48 -20.25
C ILE A 269 3.48 21.57 -19.99
N ASN A 270 4.67 22.11 -20.28
CA ASN A 270 5.96 21.44 -20.10
C ASN A 270 6.32 21.35 -18.61
N MET A 271 5.77 20.34 -17.91
CA MET A 271 6.17 20.03 -16.54
C MET A 271 7.58 19.44 -16.54
N ALA A 272 8.56 20.25 -16.12
CA ALA A 272 9.96 19.85 -16.06
C ALA A 272 10.14 18.60 -15.19
N ALA A 273 11.04 17.69 -15.59
CA ALA A 273 11.26 16.40 -14.94
C ALA A 273 11.30 16.47 -13.40
N VAL A 274 10.56 15.57 -12.75
CA VAL A 274 10.57 15.35 -11.29
C VAL A 274 11.85 14.57 -10.93
N PRO A 275 12.48 14.77 -9.76
CA PRO A 275 13.39 13.74 -9.24
C PRO A 275 12.63 12.42 -9.13
N GLY A 276 13.19 11.33 -9.66
CA GLY A 276 12.53 10.03 -9.68
C GLY A 276 12.07 9.57 -8.30
N LEU A 277 10.92 8.90 -8.25
CA LEU A 277 10.23 8.48 -7.02
C LEU A 277 11.19 8.02 -5.89
N PRO A 278 11.06 8.58 -4.67
CA PRO A 278 11.90 8.18 -3.55
C PRO A 278 11.66 6.70 -3.16
N PRO A 279 12.63 6.02 -2.52
CA PRO A 279 12.47 4.63 -2.09
C PRO A 279 11.20 4.43 -1.26
N ALA A 280 10.33 3.56 -1.74
CA ALA A 280 9.06 3.25 -1.10
C ALA A 280 9.27 2.59 0.27
N TYR A 281 10.38 1.86 0.47
CA TYR A 281 10.71 1.19 1.72
C TYR A 281 12.13 1.54 2.19
N ALA A 282 12.29 1.67 3.51
CA ALA A 282 13.60 1.76 4.15
C ALA A 282 14.26 0.37 4.31
N ASP A 283 13.46 -0.70 4.37
CA ASP A 283 13.94 -2.08 4.30
C ASP A 283 14.32 -2.42 2.84
N SER A 284 15.59 -2.80 2.62
CA SER A 284 16.10 -3.11 1.29
C SER A 284 15.49 -4.35 0.66
N THR A 285 15.05 -5.34 1.46
CA THR A 285 14.34 -6.53 0.96
C THR A 285 13.00 -6.13 0.36
N TYR A 286 12.27 -5.24 1.03
CA TYR A 286 10.97 -4.74 0.53
C TYR A 286 11.15 -3.78 -0.64
N GLN A 287 12.24 -2.99 -0.66
CA GLN A 287 12.55 -2.10 -1.77
C GLN A 287 12.97 -2.88 -3.03
N THR A 288 13.87 -3.85 -2.94
CA THR A 288 14.22 -4.72 -4.09
C THR A 288 12.99 -5.47 -4.60
N ALA A 289 12.20 -6.09 -3.72
CA ALA A 289 10.95 -6.74 -4.16
C ALA A 289 9.94 -5.75 -4.76
N HIS A 290 9.92 -4.48 -4.32
CA HIS A 290 9.11 -3.44 -4.97
C HIS A 290 9.58 -3.22 -6.41
N GLU A 291 10.89 -3.02 -6.59
CA GLU A 291 11.51 -2.78 -7.88
C GLU A 291 11.32 -3.98 -8.82
N ASP A 292 11.55 -5.22 -8.37
CA ASP A 292 11.34 -6.44 -9.18
C ASP A 292 9.93 -6.51 -9.81
N VAL A 293 8.90 -6.21 -9.02
CA VAL A 293 7.50 -6.30 -9.45
C VAL A 293 7.07 -5.16 -10.38
N PHE A 294 7.60 -3.95 -10.18
CA PHE A 294 7.15 -2.73 -10.88
C PHE A 294 8.13 -2.20 -11.94
N SER A 295 9.35 -2.75 -12.04
CA SER A 295 10.33 -2.42 -13.10
C SER A 295 10.04 -3.12 -14.43
N THR A 296 9.26 -4.21 -14.42
CA THR A 296 8.92 -5.02 -15.60
C THR A 296 7.41 -5.06 -15.93
N PRO A 297 6.78 -3.90 -16.21
CA PRO A 297 5.40 -3.86 -16.70
C PRO A 297 5.33 -4.28 -18.18
N LEU A 298 4.23 -4.95 -18.58
CA LEU A 298 3.91 -5.26 -20.00
C LEU A 298 3.37 -4.04 -20.78
N THR A 299 3.64 -2.82 -20.28
CA THR A 299 3.09 -1.57 -20.81
C THR A 299 4.26 -0.76 -21.30
N GLU A 300 4.60 -0.95 -22.58
CA GLU A 300 5.80 -0.39 -23.22
C GLU A 300 5.84 1.14 -23.21
N THR A 301 4.66 1.79 -23.18
CA THR A 301 4.48 3.22 -22.89
C THR A 301 3.17 3.43 -22.11
N ILE A 302 3.16 4.37 -21.16
CA ILE A 302 1.94 4.84 -20.49
C ILE A 302 1.38 6.03 -21.28
N GLU A 303 0.35 5.79 -22.08
CA GLU A 303 -0.41 6.84 -22.76
C GLU A 303 -1.27 7.62 -21.75
N LEU A 304 -1.36 8.95 -21.91
CA LEU A 304 -2.17 9.81 -21.05
C LEU A 304 -3.67 9.59 -21.34
N VAL A 305 -4.34 8.89 -20.44
CA VAL A 305 -5.81 8.80 -20.40
C VAL A 305 -6.33 9.88 -19.45
N LEU A 306 -7.21 10.77 -19.91
CA LEU A 306 -7.83 11.80 -19.07
C LEU A 306 -9.01 11.23 -18.24
N PRO A 307 -9.33 11.80 -17.06
CA PRO A 307 -10.49 11.37 -16.28
C PRO A 307 -11.82 11.67 -17.00
N PRO A 308 -12.84 10.79 -16.95
CA PRO A 308 -14.10 10.98 -17.66
C PRO A 308 -14.79 12.32 -17.37
N GLY A 309 -15.02 13.10 -18.43
CA GLY A 309 -15.68 14.40 -18.39
C GLY A 309 -14.79 15.58 -17.99
N VAL A 310 -13.46 15.43 -18.00
CA VAL A 310 -12.48 16.49 -17.68
C VAL A 310 -11.69 16.87 -18.92
N SER A 311 -11.55 18.17 -19.23
CA SER A 311 -10.75 18.63 -20.36
C SER A 311 -9.25 18.58 -20.06
N GLN A 312 -8.41 18.66 -21.10
CA GLN A 312 -6.95 18.71 -20.91
C GLN A 312 -6.50 19.97 -20.16
N ASP A 313 -7.14 21.11 -20.42
CA ASP A 313 -6.87 22.38 -19.74
C ASP A 313 -7.30 22.35 -18.26
N ASP A 314 -8.46 21.76 -17.97
CA ASP A 314 -8.95 21.54 -16.60
C ASP A 314 -8.01 20.62 -15.82
N PHE A 315 -7.60 19.52 -16.46
CA PHE A 315 -6.68 18.55 -15.85
C PHE A 315 -5.32 19.18 -15.56
N ALA A 316 -4.73 19.90 -16.52
CA ALA A 316 -3.42 20.52 -16.32
C ALA A 316 -3.43 21.60 -15.22
N GLN A 317 -4.48 22.44 -15.15
CA GLN A 317 -4.68 23.38 -14.04
C GLN A 317 -4.86 22.68 -12.69
N ALA A 318 -5.55 21.53 -12.66
CA ALA A 318 -5.71 20.74 -11.44
C ALA A 318 -4.36 20.15 -10.96
N ILE A 319 -3.50 19.68 -11.87
CA ILE A 319 -2.15 19.22 -11.51
C ILE A 319 -1.26 20.40 -11.09
N GLU A 320 -1.35 21.57 -11.72
CA GLU A 320 -0.66 22.79 -11.27
C GLU A 320 -1.05 23.17 -9.83
N LYS A 321 -2.36 23.18 -9.51
CA LYS A 321 -2.83 23.41 -8.13
C LYS A 321 -2.44 22.28 -7.18
N ALA A 322 -2.41 21.03 -7.61
CA ALA A 322 -1.92 19.92 -6.80
C ALA A 322 -0.44 20.08 -6.42
N VAL A 323 0.41 20.48 -7.38
CA VAL A 323 1.82 20.85 -7.12
C VAL A 323 1.90 22.05 -6.19
N GLY A 324 1.00 23.03 -6.33
CA GLY A 324 0.91 24.21 -5.47
C GLY A 324 0.56 23.92 -4.00
N VAL A 325 -0.23 22.87 -3.71
CA VAL A 325 -0.62 22.51 -2.33
C VAL A 325 0.17 21.34 -1.72
N LEU A 326 0.72 20.43 -2.53
CA LEU A 326 1.48 19.26 -2.05
C LEU A 326 3.01 19.40 -2.22
N GLY A 327 3.46 20.33 -3.06
CA GLY A 327 4.84 20.39 -3.55
C GLY A 327 5.09 19.44 -4.72
N LYS A 328 6.10 19.74 -5.54
CA LYS A 328 6.41 18.97 -6.76
C LYS A 328 6.76 17.51 -6.47
N ASP A 329 7.53 17.25 -5.41
CA ASP A 329 8.01 15.90 -5.04
C ASP A 329 6.89 14.98 -4.49
N ALA A 330 5.65 15.44 -4.50
CA ALA A 330 4.46 14.73 -4.08
C ALA A 330 3.43 14.54 -5.22
N VAL A 331 3.79 14.89 -6.47
CA VAL A 331 2.91 14.81 -7.65
C VAL A 331 3.69 14.18 -8.82
N PHE A 332 3.15 13.11 -9.39
CA PHE A 332 3.83 12.26 -10.36
C PHE A 332 3.02 12.11 -11.66
N THR A 333 3.69 12.10 -12.80
CA THR A 333 3.11 12.03 -14.14
C THR A 333 4.08 11.30 -15.09
N GLY A 334 3.59 10.82 -16.25
CA GLY A 334 4.44 10.14 -17.24
C GLY A 334 5.02 8.82 -16.70
N ASP A 335 6.32 8.60 -16.90
CA ASP A 335 6.98 7.31 -16.59
C ASP A 335 6.92 6.89 -15.11
N ASP A 336 6.77 7.84 -14.18
CA ASP A 336 6.58 7.53 -12.75
C ASP A 336 5.27 6.77 -12.49
N LEU A 337 4.30 6.84 -13.40
CA LEU A 337 3.02 6.14 -13.29
C LEU A 337 3.14 4.61 -13.44
N LYS A 338 4.32 4.09 -13.81
CA LYS A 338 4.60 2.64 -13.82
C LYS A 338 4.47 1.99 -12.44
N TYR A 339 4.64 2.75 -11.36
CA TYR A 339 4.43 2.29 -9.99
C TYR A 339 2.96 2.35 -9.55
N TYR A 340 2.08 2.89 -10.40
CA TYR A 340 0.68 3.18 -10.12
C TYR A 340 -0.31 2.44 -11.07
N ILE A 341 0.20 1.49 -11.86
CA ILE A 341 -0.57 0.52 -12.66
C ILE A 341 -0.52 -0.88 -12.01
N ASP A 342 -1.31 -1.83 -12.52
CA ASP A 342 -1.31 -3.21 -12.03
C ASP A 342 -0.16 -4.01 -12.65
N PRO A 343 0.82 -4.51 -11.86
CA PRO A 343 1.93 -5.30 -12.39
C PRO A 343 1.51 -6.71 -12.82
N TYR A 344 0.35 -7.21 -12.38
CA TYR A 344 -0.18 -8.56 -12.63
C TYR A 344 -1.48 -8.55 -13.46
N ASP A 345 -1.70 -7.50 -14.26
CA ASP A 345 -2.96 -7.28 -14.99
C ASP A 345 -3.45 -8.51 -15.78
N ILE A 346 -4.61 -9.04 -15.38
CA ILE A 346 -5.30 -10.12 -16.10
C ILE A 346 -5.97 -9.49 -17.33
N PRO A 347 -5.57 -9.83 -18.58
CA PRO A 347 -6.08 -9.13 -19.75
C PRO A 347 -7.48 -9.62 -20.12
N GLU A 348 -8.40 -8.67 -20.19
CA GLU A 348 -9.74 -8.89 -20.75
C GLU A 348 -9.74 -8.34 -22.19
N ALA A 349 -10.30 -9.12 -23.13
CA ALA A 349 -10.16 -8.82 -24.55
C ALA A 349 -10.96 -7.56 -24.95
N GLY A 350 -10.24 -6.47 -25.27
CA GLY A 350 -10.83 -5.20 -25.68
C GLY A 350 -11.07 -4.18 -24.57
N THR A 351 -10.64 -4.43 -23.33
CA THR A 351 -10.75 -3.43 -22.25
C THR A 351 -9.65 -2.37 -22.31
N VAL A 352 -10.02 -1.11 -22.10
CA VAL A 352 -9.07 -0.02 -21.77
C VAL A 352 -8.31 -0.38 -20.50
N LYS A 353 -6.98 -0.22 -20.48
CA LYS A 353 -6.15 -0.51 -19.30
C LYS A 353 -6.52 0.41 -18.12
N ASN A 354 -6.49 -0.16 -16.91
CA ASN A 354 -6.72 0.58 -15.67
C ASN A 354 -5.48 1.43 -15.31
N ILE A 355 -5.32 2.58 -15.98
CA ILE A 355 -4.15 3.46 -15.88
C ILE A 355 -4.59 4.82 -15.28
N PRO A 356 -3.86 5.39 -14.30
CA PRO A 356 -4.10 6.72 -13.78
C PRO A 356 -3.54 7.82 -14.71
N SER A 357 -4.07 9.04 -14.61
CA SER A 357 -3.58 10.22 -15.36
C SER A 357 -2.40 10.92 -14.68
N ALA A 358 -2.39 10.89 -13.35
CA ALA A 358 -1.33 11.36 -12.46
C ALA A 358 -1.39 10.54 -11.16
N ALA A 359 -0.38 10.67 -10.30
CA ALA A 359 -0.45 10.22 -8.92
C ALA A 359 -0.09 11.36 -7.96
N VAL A 360 -0.61 11.33 -6.74
CA VAL A 360 -0.23 12.24 -5.66
C VAL A 360 0.01 11.48 -4.37
N CYS A 361 0.96 11.95 -3.56
CA CYS A 361 1.32 11.34 -2.29
C CYS A 361 1.38 12.37 -1.14
N PRO A 362 0.25 12.75 -0.53
CA PRO A 362 0.22 13.61 0.65
C PRO A 362 0.91 12.98 1.87
N SER A 363 1.45 13.82 2.75
CA SER A 363 2.20 13.45 3.95
C SER A 363 1.47 13.72 5.27
N SER A 364 0.37 14.48 5.22
CA SER A 364 -0.44 14.88 6.38
C SER A 364 -1.95 14.77 6.09
N VAL A 365 -2.79 15.03 7.10
CA VAL A 365 -4.26 15.10 6.89
C VAL A 365 -4.62 16.41 6.18
N GLU A 366 -3.88 17.46 6.48
CA GLU A 366 -4.00 18.82 5.98
C GLU A 366 -3.67 18.88 4.48
N ASP A 367 -2.56 18.25 4.06
CA ASP A 367 -2.16 18.03 2.66
C ASP A 367 -3.33 17.40 1.86
N LEU A 368 -3.93 16.36 2.44
CA LEU A 368 -5.04 15.62 1.84
C LEU A 368 -6.32 16.48 1.77
N GLN A 369 -6.61 17.27 2.80
CA GLN A 369 -7.76 18.18 2.80
C GLN A 369 -7.62 19.27 1.72
N GLU A 370 -6.45 19.86 1.53
CA GLU A 370 -6.22 20.85 0.46
C GLU A 370 -6.30 20.21 -0.93
N PHE A 371 -5.68 19.05 -1.14
CA PHE A 371 -5.78 18.32 -2.42
C PHE A 371 -7.23 17.91 -2.75
N LEU A 372 -8.04 17.48 -1.76
CA LEU A 372 -9.44 17.13 -1.99
C LEU A 372 -10.29 18.34 -2.42
N LYS A 373 -9.93 19.58 -2.07
CA LYS A 373 -10.59 20.77 -2.62
C LYS A 373 -10.36 20.90 -4.13
N VAL A 374 -9.11 20.69 -4.58
CA VAL A 374 -8.75 20.68 -6.01
C VAL A 374 -9.49 19.56 -6.75
N ALA A 375 -9.50 18.35 -6.19
CA ALA A 375 -10.25 17.22 -6.76
C ALA A 375 -11.76 17.50 -6.89
N ASN A 376 -12.37 18.17 -5.91
CA ASN A 376 -13.77 18.60 -5.99
C ASN A 376 -14.01 19.72 -7.02
N GLU A 377 -13.11 20.72 -7.10
CA GLU A 377 -13.24 21.87 -8.00
C GLU A 377 -13.36 21.42 -9.46
N TYR A 378 -12.43 20.55 -9.91
CA TYR A 378 -12.40 20.00 -11.27
C TYR A 378 -13.18 18.67 -11.40
N LYS A 379 -13.79 18.18 -10.32
CA LYS A 379 -14.52 16.89 -10.24
C LYS A 379 -13.69 15.69 -10.70
N ILE A 380 -12.36 15.78 -10.57
CA ILE A 380 -11.43 14.71 -10.92
C ILE A 380 -11.56 13.60 -9.86
N ALA A 381 -11.77 12.37 -10.35
CA ALA A 381 -11.85 11.21 -9.46
C ALA A 381 -10.45 10.76 -9.02
N VAL A 382 -10.34 10.37 -7.75
CA VAL A 382 -9.12 9.94 -7.07
C VAL A 382 -9.26 8.47 -6.66
N TRP A 383 -8.20 7.67 -6.78
CA TRP A 383 -8.21 6.26 -6.40
C TRP A 383 -7.26 6.01 -5.24
N THR A 384 -7.81 5.69 -4.06
CA THR A 384 -7.07 5.75 -2.80
C THR A 384 -6.50 4.39 -2.39
N PHE A 385 -5.22 4.35 -2.04
CA PHE A 385 -4.56 3.18 -1.44
C PHE A 385 -3.44 3.58 -0.49
N SER A 386 -3.02 2.64 0.36
CA SER A 386 -2.04 2.90 1.43
C SER A 386 -0.59 2.58 1.05
N ARG A 387 -0.37 1.54 0.23
CA ARG A 387 0.97 1.02 -0.15
C ARG A 387 1.03 0.37 -1.54
N GLY A 388 -0.06 0.39 -2.33
CA GLY A 388 -0.13 -0.20 -3.67
C GLY A 388 -0.04 -1.73 -3.78
N LYS A 389 0.47 -2.45 -2.76
CA LYS A 389 0.71 -3.92 -2.78
C LYS A 389 -0.56 -4.79 -2.69
N ASN A 390 -1.68 -4.37 -3.29
CA ASN A 390 -2.90 -5.17 -3.41
C ASN A 390 -2.85 -6.14 -4.62
N LEU A 391 -1.74 -6.87 -4.75
CA LEU A 391 -1.40 -7.62 -5.94
C LEU A 391 -2.37 -8.81 -6.13
N GLY A 392 -2.71 -9.11 -7.38
CA GLY A 392 -3.77 -10.07 -7.74
C GLY A 392 -5.20 -9.60 -7.44
N TYR A 393 -5.37 -8.35 -6.98
CA TYR A 393 -6.66 -7.67 -6.83
C TYR A 393 -6.70 -6.29 -7.52
N GLY A 394 -5.71 -5.96 -8.37
CA GLY A 394 -5.57 -4.67 -9.08
C GLY A 394 -4.38 -3.81 -8.63
N GLY A 395 -3.67 -4.19 -7.56
CA GLY A 395 -2.52 -3.43 -7.07
C GLY A 395 -2.89 -1.98 -6.69
N PRO A 396 -2.15 -0.98 -7.19
CA PRO A 396 -2.49 0.45 -7.04
C PRO A 396 -3.45 0.97 -8.13
N ALA A 397 -3.78 0.19 -9.17
CA ALA A 397 -4.45 0.68 -10.37
C ALA A 397 -5.90 1.14 -10.13
N PRO A 398 -6.35 2.24 -10.77
CA PRO A 398 -7.68 2.78 -10.57
C PRO A 398 -8.77 2.02 -11.32
N ARG A 399 -9.93 1.76 -10.69
CA ARG A 399 -11.11 1.15 -11.35
C ARG A 399 -11.59 1.92 -12.58
N VAL A 400 -11.43 3.24 -12.59
CA VAL A 400 -11.76 4.13 -13.69
C VAL A 400 -10.44 4.67 -14.28
N PRO A 401 -10.17 4.49 -15.59
CA PRO A 401 -9.00 5.07 -16.24
C PRO A 401 -8.97 6.60 -16.11
N GLY A 402 -7.76 7.17 -16.07
CA GLY A 402 -7.55 8.61 -15.97
C GLY A 402 -7.86 9.24 -14.60
N CYS A 403 -8.27 8.47 -13.59
CA CYS A 403 -8.26 8.93 -12.20
C CYS A 403 -6.85 9.34 -11.74
N ILE A 404 -6.76 10.21 -10.73
CA ILE A 404 -5.51 10.45 -10.01
C ILE A 404 -5.31 9.33 -8.99
N ALA A 405 -4.17 8.63 -9.02
CA ALA A 405 -3.80 7.69 -7.97
C ALA A 405 -3.45 8.46 -6.68
N LEU A 406 -4.14 8.17 -5.57
CA LEU A 406 -3.97 8.82 -4.28
C LEU A 406 -3.27 7.86 -3.32
N ASP A 407 -1.97 8.06 -3.18
CA ASP A 407 -1.05 7.24 -2.41
C ASP A 407 -0.87 7.81 -1.00
N LEU A 408 -1.14 7.01 0.03
CA LEU A 408 -1.00 7.45 1.43
C LEU A 408 0.28 6.95 2.09
N HIS A 409 1.28 6.45 1.33
CA HIS A 409 2.45 5.81 1.92
C HIS A 409 3.34 6.75 2.75
N ARG A 410 3.32 8.06 2.51
CA ARG A 410 4.07 9.06 3.30
C ARG A 410 3.45 9.33 4.67
N MET A 411 2.18 8.98 4.88
CA MET A 411 1.54 8.96 6.20
C MET A 411 1.91 7.65 6.92
N ASN A 412 3.15 7.52 7.40
CA ASN A 412 3.74 6.25 7.85
C ASN A 412 4.01 6.15 9.36
N LYS A 413 3.40 6.98 10.20
CA LYS A 413 3.70 7.00 11.63
C LYS A 413 2.92 5.93 12.40
N VAL A 414 3.60 5.28 13.35
CA VAL A 414 2.95 4.67 14.52
C VAL A 414 2.63 5.81 15.49
N VAL A 415 1.35 6.16 15.60
CA VAL A 415 0.86 7.36 16.30
C VAL A 415 0.79 7.15 17.81
N GLU A 416 0.33 5.98 18.24
CA GLU A 416 0.18 5.60 19.64
C GLU A 416 0.42 4.09 19.80
N VAL A 417 0.96 3.66 20.93
CA VAL A 417 0.98 2.24 21.31
C VAL A 417 0.68 2.08 22.79
N ASN A 418 -0.10 1.06 23.13
CA ASN A 418 -0.51 0.78 24.51
C ASN A 418 -0.28 -0.69 24.86
N GLU A 419 0.91 -1.00 25.36
CA GLU A 419 1.31 -2.36 25.75
C GLU A 419 0.30 -2.98 26.75
N LYS A 420 -0.15 -2.19 27.73
CA LYS A 420 -1.05 -2.65 28.81
C LYS A 420 -2.41 -3.14 28.30
N PHE A 421 -2.94 -2.55 27.23
CA PHE A 421 -4.25 -2.86 26.68
C PHE A 421 -4.20 -3.53 25.30
N GLY A 422 -3.00 -3.79 24.76
CA GLY A 422 -2.81 -4.56 23.54
C GLY A 422 -3.33 -3.88 22.27
N TYR A 423 -3.13 -2.56 22.11
CA TYR A 423 -3.46 -1.87 20.86
C TYR A 423 -2.34 -0.95 20.36
N VAL A 424 -2.41 -0.64 19.07
CA VAL A 424 -1.58 0.36 18.38
C VAL A 424 -2.49 1.25 17.51
N VAL A 425 -2.10 2.51 17.32
CA VAL A 425 -2.73 3.43 16.36
C VAL A 425 -1.73 3.74 15.26
N VAL A 426 -2.10 3.52 14.00
CA VAL A 426 -1.20 3.62 12.85
C VAL A 426 -1.77 4.46 11.71
N GLU A 427 -0.91 5.20 11.02
CA GLU A 427 -1.21 5.85 9.74
C GLU A 427 -1.10 4.83 8.56
N PRO A 428 -1.71 5.08 7.39
CA PRO A 428 -1.80 4.11 6.28
C PRO A 428 -0.47 3.55 5.76
N GLY A 429 0.60 4.34 5.75
CA GLY A 429 1.93 3.95 5.33
C GLY A 429 2.61 2.92 6.24
N VAL A 430 2.13 2.68 7.47
CA VAL A 430 2.72 1.66 8.34
C VAL A 430 2.50 0.26 7.75
N THR A 431 3.58 -0.42 7.43
CA THR A 431 3.58 -1.81 6.95
C THR A 431 3.60 -2.81 8.10
N PHE A 432 3.32 -4.08 7.80
CA PHE A 432 3.50 -5.16 8.78
C PHE A 432 4.96 -5.27 9.25
N GLY A 433 5.93 -4.99 8.38
CA GLY A 433 7.36 -4.88 8.75
C GLY A 433 7.66 -3.69 9.66
N ASP A 434 7.18 -2.49 9.31
CA ASP A 434 7.38 -1.28 10.12
C ASP A 434 6.83 -1.47 11.55
N LEU A 435 5.61 -2.04 11.66
CA LEU A 435 4.97 -2.31 12.94
C LEU A 435 5.72 -3.39 13.74
N TYR A 436 6.16 -4.47 13.10
CA TYR A 436 6.95 -5.52 13.75
C TYR A 436 8.28 -4.97 14.29
N THR A 437 9.03 -4.24 13.48
CA THR A 437 10.30 -3.61 13.89
C THR A 437 10.07 -2.62 15.03
N PHE A 438 9.03 -1.78 14.94
CA PHE A 438 8.65 -0.85 16.00
C PHE A 438 8.40 -1.57 17.35
N CYS A 439 7.69 -2.71 17.33
CA CYS A 439 7.44 -3.54 18.52
C CYS A 439 8.73 -4.18 19.05
N ALA A 440 9.56 -4.75 18.18
CA ALA A 440 10.79 -5.47 18.53
C ALA A 440 11.86 -4.54 19.14
N GLU A 441 12.12 -3.37 18.53
CA GLU A 441 13.04 -2.35 19.05
C GLU A 441 12.69 -1.91 20.47
N ARG A 442 11.38 -1.74 20.73
CA ARG A 442 10.84 -1.30 22.03
C ARG A 442 10.63 -2.45 23.01
N LYS A 443 10.88 -3.70 22.59
CA LYS A 443 10.67 -4.93 23.37
C LYS A 443 9.26 -5.03 23.94
N LEU A 444 8.27 -4.64 23.14
CA LEU A 444 6.86 -4.67 23.54
C LEU A 444 6.37 -6.11 23.64
N LYS A 445 5.60 -6.39 24.68
CA LYS A 445 4.98 -7.71 24.94
C LYS A 445 3.74 -7.96 24.08
N LEU A 446 3.81 -7.55 22.82
CA LEU A 446 2.74 -7.63 21.83
C LEU A 446 3.30 -8.19 20.51
N TRP A 447 2.60 -9.18 19.96
CA TRP A 447 2.82 -9.71 18.61
C TRP A 447 1.81 -9.09 17.64
N PRO A 448 2.26 -8.40 16.58
CA PRO A 448 1.36 -7.92 15.55
C PRO A 448 0.86 -9.09 14.70
N SER A 449 -0.41 -9.06 14.30
CA SER A 449 -0.86 -9.96 13.25
C SER A 449 -0.34 -9.47 11.90
N VAL A 450 0.20 -10.40 11.11
CA VAL A 450 0.84 -10.10 9.81
C VAL A 450 0.24 -10.95 8.70
N ALA A 451 0.07 -10.35 7.53
CA ALA A 451 -0.19 -11.09 6.29
C ALA A 451 1.07 -11.84 5.81
N SER A 452 0.92 -12.71 4.81
CA SER A 452 2.02 -13.55 4.27
C SER A 452 3.25 -12.75 3.81
N LEU A 453 3.03 -11.52 3.31
CA LEU A 453 4.07 -10.60 2.83
C LEU A 453 4.12 -9.31 3.67
N GLY A 454 5.29 -9.01 4.23
CA GLY A 454 5.51 -7.94 5.22
C GLY A 454 5.39 -6.51 4.72
N TRP A 455 5.63 -6.29 3.42
CA TRP A 455 5.60 -5.00 2.73
C TRP A 455 4.21 -4.33 2.61
N GLY A 456 3.15 -5.02 3.05
CA GLY A 456 1.77 -4.56 2.95
C GLY A 456 1.39 -3.62 4.09
N SER A 457 0.55 -2.62 3.80
CA SER A 457 -0.02 -1.73 4.83
C SER A 457 -0.89 -2.49 5.82
N VAL A 458 -0.72 -2.22 7.12
CA VAL A 458 -1.62 -2.71 8.17
C VAL A 458 -3.05 -2.19 7.93
N VAL A 459 -3.19 -0.89 7.69
CA VAL A 459 -4.48 -0.23 7.45
C VAL A 459 -5.11 -0.72 6.15
N GLY A 460 -4.38 -0.67 5.04
CA GLY A 460 -4.89 -1.03 3.72
C GLY A 460 -5.30 -2.50 3.60
N ASN A 461 -4.57 -3.41 4.24
CA ASN A 461 -4.97 -4.81 4.35
C ASN A 461 -6.26 -4.94 5.18
N THR A 462 -6.33 -4.27 6.33
CA THR A 462 -7.48 -4.31 7.24
C THR A 462 -8.76 -3.79 6.60
N LEU A 463 -8.69 -2.65 5.89
CA LEU A 463 -9.84 -2.04 5.21
C LEU A 463 -10.42 -2.92 4.11
N ASP A 464 -9.58 -3.67 3.41
CA ASP A 464 -10.01 -4.57 2.34
C ASP A 464 -10.38 -5.98 2.84
N ARG A 465 -10.51 -6.13 4.18
CA ARG A 465 -10.83 -7.35 4.96
C ARG A 465 -9.78 -8.47 4.89
N GLY A 466 -8.50 -8.13 4.72
CA GLY A 466 -7.40 -9.08 4.77
C GLY A 466 -7.19 -9.74 6.15
N MET A 467 -6.35 -10.77 6.16
CA MET A 467 -6.14 -11.68 7.29
C MET A 467 -4.66 -11.98 7.57
N GLY A 468 -4.39 -12.50 8.77
CA GLY A 468 -3.12 -13.06 9.21
C GLY A 468 -3.29 -14.45 9.84
N PHE A 469 -2.40 -14.84 10.77
CA PHE A 469 -2.25 -16.25 11.22
C PHE A 469 -2.26 -16.48 12.74
N ILE A 470 -2.25 -15.41 13.55
CA ILE A 470 -2.21 -15.47 15.03
C ILE A 470 -3.63 -15.22 15.62
N PRO A 471 -3.86 -15.16 16.94
CA PRO A 471 -5.20 -14.90 17.50
C PRO A 471 -5.89 -13.64 16.97
N THR A 472 -5.17 -12.56 16.67
CA THR A 472 -5.73 -11.34 16.03
C THR A 472 -5.76 -11.39 14.48
N ALA A 473 -5.74 -12.58 13.89
CA ALA A 473 -5.71 -12.82 12.43
C ALA A 473 -6.79 -12.10 11.62
N VAL A 474 -8.03 -12.02 12.11
CA VAL A 474 -9.12 -11.36 11.36
C VAL A 474 -8.99 -9.85 11.57
N HIS A 475 -8.14 -9.19 10.78
CA HIS A 475 -7.70 -7.83 11.06
C HIS A 475 -8.86 -6.83 11.17
N HIS A 476 -9.86 -6.93 10.27
CA HIS A 476 -11.02 -6.02 10.27
C HIS A 476 -11.94 -6.18 11.49
N GLU A 477 -11.95 -7.35 12.13
CA GLU A 477 -12.63 -7.54 13.41
C GLU A 477 -11.84 -6.93 14.57
N ASN A 478 -10.54 -6.70 14.43
CA ASN A 478 -9.66 -6.17 15.47
C ASN A 478 -9.52 -4.63 15.46
N ILE A 479 -10.26 -3.94 14.60
CA ILE A 479 -10.36 -2.47 14.60
C ILE A 479 -10.88 -1.97 15.97
N ALA A 480 -10.26 -0.89 16.44
CA ALA A 480 -10.54 -0.19 17.69
C ALA A 480 -10.69 1.32 17.44
N GLY A 481 -11.50 1.70 16.45
CA GLY A 481 -11.71 3.08 16.02
C GLY A 481 -10.76 3.54 14.90
N MET A 482 -11.22 4.51 14.11
CA MET A 482 -10.52 5.07 12.94
C MET A 482 -10.64 6.59 12.90
N GLU A 483 -9.72 7.25 12.20
CA GLU A 483 -9.85 8.63 11.70
C GLU A 483 -10.02 8.59 10.18
N VAL A 484 -10.98 9.35 9.65
CA VAL A 484 -11.41 9.29 8.25
C VAL A 484 -11.67 10.70 7.72
N VAL A 485 -11.11 11.03 6.56
CA VAL A 485 -11.41 12.25 5.79
C VAL A 485 -12.54 11.94 4.81
N LEU A 486 -13.62 12.70 4.86
CA LEU A 486 -14.75 12.59 3.93
C LEU A 486 -14.47 13.36 2.63
N ALA A 487 -15.30 13.16 1.59
CA ALA A 487 -15.07 13.77 0.28
C ALA A 487 -15.14 15.30 0.28
N ASN A 488 -15.82 15.91 1.26
CA ASN A 488 -15.84 17.36 1.48
C ASN A 488 -14.64 17.89 2.30
N GLY A 489 -13.76 17.01 2.78
CA GLY A 489 -12.62 17.34 3.64
C GLY A 489 -12.88 17.25 5.14
N ASP A 490 -14.08 16.93 5.62
CA ASP A 490 -14.34 16.79 7.07
C ASP A 490 -13.59 15.59 7.67
N VAL A 491 -13.01 15.77 8.86
CA VAL A 491 -12.32 14.71 9.61
C VAL A 491 -13.26 14.10 10.65
N VAL A 492 -13.63 12.84 10.46
CA VAL A 492 -14.51 12.05 11.34
C VAL A 492 -13.68 11.01 12.08
N ARG A 493 -13.94 10.82 13.38
CA ARG A 493 -13.41 9.68 14.15
C ARG A 493 -14.54 8.76 14.62
N THR A 494 -14.32 7.45 14.58
CA THR A 494 -15.33 6.43 14.88
C THR A 494 -15.24 5.94 16.34
N GLY A 495 -16.25 5.18 16.79
CA GLY A 495 -16.26 4.58 18.13
C GLY A 495 -16.07 5.60 19.27
N GLN A 496 -15.34 5.19 20.31
CA GLN A 496 -14.93 6.10 21.41
C GLN A 496 -13.89 7.14 20.99
N TYR A 497 -13.18 6.93 19.87
CA TYR A 497 -12.17 7.85 19.34
C TYR A 497 -12.80 9.14 18.75
N SER A 498 -14.12 9.13 18.53
CA SER A 498 -14.93 10.34 18.27
C SER A 498 -14.81 11.41 19.36
N MET A 499 -14.51 11.01 20.60
CA MET A 499 -14.32 11.93 21.72
C MET A 499 -12.85 12.33 21.87
N THR A 500 -12.56 13.62 21.70
CA THR A 500 -11.21 14.23 21.65
C THR A 500 -10.24 13.77 22.75
N THR A 501 -10.74 13.44 23.95
CA THR A 501 -9.93 13.07 25.13
C THR A 501 -10.43 11.79 25.82
N SER A 502 -11.09 10.87 25.11
CA SER A 502 -11.58 9.63 25.73
C SER A 502 -10.42 8.68 26.08
N PRO A 503 -10.23 8.29 27.37
CA PRO A 503 -9.27 7.26 27.75
C PRO A 503 -9.70 5.85 27.30
N SER A 504 -10.88 5.73 26.67
CA SER A 504 -11.42 4.49 26.12
C SER A 504 -11.43 4.48 24.59
N ALA A 505 -10.82 5.48 23.92
CA ALA A 505 -10.80 5.67 22.47
C ALA A 505 -10.58 4.38 21.67
N HIS A 506 -9.58 3.60 22.09
CA HIS A 506 -9.16 2.35 21.44
C HIS A 506 -9.36 1.11 22.33
N LEU A 507 -10.19 1.20 23.38
CA LEU A 507 -10.46 0.10 24.32
C LEU A 507 -11.73 -0.69 24.02
N THR A 508 -12.60 -0.20 23.12
CA THR A 508 -13.87 -0.85 22.82
C THR A 508 -14.39 -0.51 21.42
N LYS A 509 -15.13 -1.47 20.85
CA LYS A 509 -15.84 -1.35 19.56
C LYS A 509 -17.26 -0.76 19.76
N LEU A 510 -17.66 -0.51 21.01
CA LEU A 510 -18.95 0.09 21.37
C LEU A 510 -18.92 1.60 21.18
N THR A 511 -19.94 2.12 20.50
CA THR A 511 -20.13 3.55 20.24
C THR A 511 -21.45 4.06 20.84
N PHE A 512 -21.63 5.38 20.87
CA PHE A 512 -22.93 5.99 21.10
C PHE A 512 -23.58 6.31 19.74
N GLY A 513 -24.76 5.74 19.48
CA GLY A 513 -25.40 5.78 18.16
C GLY A 513 -24.97 4.60 17.26
N PRO A 514 -25.02 4.74 15.93
CA PRO A 514 -24.66 3.67 14.99
C PRO A 514 -23.14 3.41 14.94
N THR A 515 -22.73 2.14 14.90
CA THR A 515 -21.36 1.74 14.55
C THR A 515 -21.15 1.91 13.04
N ILE A 516 -20.39 2.94 12.65
CA ILE A 516 -20.15 3.31 11.24
C ILE A 516 -18.86 2.73 10.66
N ASP A 517 -18.01 2.09 11.46
CA ASP A 517 -16.71 1.54 11.07
C ASP A 517 -16.81 0.59 9.85
N GLY A 518 -17.86 -0.23 9.82
CA GLY A 518 -18.14 -1.15 8.71
C GLY A 518 -18.53 -0.48 7.39
N LEU A 519 -18.86 0.82 7.38
CA LEU A 519 -19.12 1.60 6.16
C LEU A 519 -17.84 1.94 5.41
N PHE A 520 -16.69 1.98 6.07
CA PHE A 520 -15.41 2.32 5.46
C PHE A 520 -14.67 1.10 4.88
N LEU A 521 -14.97 -0.10 5.40
CA LEU A 521 -14.43 -1.37 4.90
C LEU A 521 -14.86 -1.65 3.45
N GLN A 522 -13.89 -1.92 2.59
CA GLN A 522 -14.09 -2.23 1.15
C GLN A 522 -14.93 -1.18 0.40
N SER A 523 -14.90 0.08 0.84
CA SER A 523 -15.81 1.14 0.39
C SER A 523 -15.11 2.24 -0.43
N ASN A 524 -15.89 3.24 -0.86
CA ASN A 524 -15.42 4.53 -1.33
C ASN A 524 -16.14 5.70 -0.64
N LEU A 525 -16.53 5.54 0.63
CA LEU A 525 -17.29 6.53 1.41
C LEU A 525 -16.41 7.52 2.21
N GLY A 526 -15.11 7.31 2.26
CA GLY A 526 -14.13 8.16 2.95
C GLY A 526 -12.72 7.60 2.85
N ILE A 527 -11.73 8.40 3.26
CA ILE A 527 -10.31 8.07 3.23
C ILE A 527 -9.80 7.93 4.66
N VAL A 528 -9.42 6.72 5.07
CA VAL A 528 -8.96 6.44 6.44
C VAL A 528 -7.51 6.90 6.61
N THR A 529 -7.28 7.84 7.54
CA THR A 529 -5.97 8.47 7.80
C THR A 529 -5.29 7.95 9.07
N LYS A 530 -6.04 7.33 10.00
CA LYS A 530 -5.50 6.61 11.17
C LYS A 530 -6.41 5.44 11.53
N MET A 531 -5.85 4.37 12.07
CA MET A 531 -6.60 3.21 12.55
C MET A 531 -6.01 2.70 13.87
N GLY A 532 -6.85 2.58 14.90
CA GLY A 532 -6.56 1.79 16.09
C GLY A 532 -6.83 0.31 15.80
N ILE A 533 -5.93 -0.59 16.18
CA ILE A 533 -6.06 -2.04 15.98
C ILE A 533 -5.48 -2.82 17.16
N PHE A 534 -6.16 -3.90 17.57
CA PHE A 534 -5.70 -4.80 18.63
C PHE A 534 -4.58 -5.74 18.15
N LEU A 535 -3.56 -5.90 18.98
CA LEU A 535 -2.44 -6.82 18.78
C LEU A 535 -2.56 -8.02 19.74
N THR A 536 -1.95 -9.15 19.40
CA THR A 536 -1.96 -10.34 20.27
C THR A 536 -0.97 -10.13 21.43
N PRO A 537 -1.34 -10.29 22.71
CA PRO A 537 -0.37 -10.30 23.80
C PRO A 537 0.65 -11.44 23.64
N GLN A 538 1.93 -11.14 23.84
CA GLN A 538 3.02 -12.12 23.75
C GLN A 538 2.76 -13.30 24.71
N PRO A 539 2.69 -14.55 24.22
CA PRO A 539 2.38 -15.71 25.05
C PRO A 539 3.61 -16.23 25.80
N GLN A 540 3.40 -17.03 26.85
CA GLN A 540 4.48 -17.80 27.50
C GLN A 540 4.94 -18.99 26.64
N SER A 541 4.06 -19.52 25.79
CA SER A 541 4.33 -20.66 24.93
C SER A 541 3.49 -20.63 23.66
N TYR A 542 4.04 -21.22 22.60
CA TYR A 542 3.39 -21.44 21.31
C TYR A 542 3.63 -22.89 20.90
N MET A 543 2.56 -23.57 20.48
CA MET A 543 2.67 -24.88 19.85
C MET A 543 2.33 -24.74 18.36
N SER A 544 3.34 -24.97 17.53
CA SER A 544 3.19 -25.06 16.08
C SER A 544 2.66 -26.43 15.73
N CYS A 545 1.45 -26.53 15.18
CA CYS A 545 0.78 -27.80 14.91
C CYS A 545 0.50 -27.97 13.43
N SER A 546 0.53 -29.23 12.97
CA SER A 546 0.03 -29.59 11.65
C SER A 546 -0.63 -30.95 11.60
N PHE A 547 -1.69 -31.04 10.80
CA PHE A 547 -2.42 -32.27 10.56
C PHE A 547 -2.59 -32.47 9.07
N ASP A 548 -2.13 -33.60 8.53
CA ASP A 548 -2.18 -33.89 7.10
C ASP A 548 -2.95 -35.18 6.79
N MET A 549 -3.57 -35.22 5.59
CA MET A 549 -4.35 -36.37 5.11
C MET A 549 -4.06 -36.65 3.61
N PRO A 550 -3.94 -37.92 3.17
CA PRO A 550 -3.32 -38.28 1.90
C PRO A 550 -4.24 -38.28 0.67
N GLU A 551 -5.57 -38.24 0.83
CA GLU A 551 -6.54 -38.32 -0.27
C GLU A 551 -7.18 -36.97 -0.61
N PHE A 552 -7.52 -36.77 -1.87
CA PHE A 552 -8.15 -35.51 -2.32
C PHE A 552 -9.53 -35.28 -1.66
N ASP A 553 -10.27 -36.36 -1.35
CA ASP A 553 -11.59 -36.30 -0.74
C ASP A 553 -11.56 -36.09 0.79
N ASP A 554 -10.41 -36.27 1.45
CA ASP A 554 -10.24 -36.12 2.91
C ASP A 554 -10.54 -34.69 3.40
N ILE A 555 -10.54 -33.71 2.48
CA ILE A 555 -10.99 -32.34 2.73
C ILE A 555 -12.36 -32.27 3.41
N ALA A 556 -13.27 -33.20 3.13
CA ALA A 556 -14.57 -33.24 3.82
C ALA A 556 -14.41 -33.50 5.32
N ALA A 557 -13.63 -34.52 5.69
CA ALA A 557 -13.36 -34.86 7.08
C ALA A 557 -12.59 -33.74 7.79
N ILE A 558 -11.58 -33.14 7.13
CA ILE A 558 -10.84 -31.98 7.66
C ILE A 558 -11.80 -30.82 8.01
N VAL A 559 -12.69 -30.45 7.10
CA VAL A 559 -13.59 -29.31 7.27
C VAL A 559 -14.60 -29.53 8.39
N ASP A 560 -15.19 -30.73 8.48
CA ASP A 560 -16.16 -31.02 9.54
C ASP A 560 -15.48 -31.09 10.92
N VAL A 561 -14.33 -31.78 11.03
CA VAL A 561 -13.58 -31.98 12.28
C VAL A 561 -12.96 -30.69 12.80
N PHE A 562 -12.21 -29.96 11.96
CA PHE A 562 -11.58 -28.71 12.39
C PHE A 562 -12.61 -27.58 12.50
N GLY A 563 -13.66 -27.59 11.68
CA GLY A 563 -14.77 -26.64 11.81
C GLY A 563 -15.52 -26.77 13.14
N GLU A 564 -15.71 -27.99 13.66
CA GLU A 564 -16.24 -28.21 15.00
C GLU A 564 -15.32 -27.61 16.08
N MET A 565 -14.01 -27.84 15.97
CA MET A 565 -13.00 -27.31 16.90
C MET A 565 -12.81 -25.78 16.83
N ARG A 566 -13.13 -25.15 15.69
CA ARG A 566 -13.23 -23.69 15.57
C ARG A 566 -14.51 -23.16 16.24
N ARG A 567 -15.64 -23.86 16.07
CA ARG A 567 -16.94 -23.46 16.66
C ARG A 567 -17.00 -23.57 18.18
N ASN A 568 -16.36 -24.57 18.77
CA ASN A 568 -16.41 -24.82 20.22
C ASN A 568 -15.31 -24.07 21.02
N GLY A 569 -14.33 -23.48 20.33
CA GLY A 569 -13.22 -22.73 20.94
C GLY A 569 -11.97 -23.54 21.27
N THR A 570 -11.92 -24.84 20.95
CA THR A 570 -10.68 -25.66 21.07
C THR A 570 -9.55 -25.07 20.23
N LEU A 571 -9.86 -24.53 19.05
CA LEU A 571 -8.94 -23.80 18.17
C LEU A 571 -9.35 -22.32 18.05
N PRO A 572 -8.85 -21.44 18.95
CA PRO A 572 -9.26 -20.03 18.97
C PRO A 572 -8.59 -19.18 17.88
N ALA A 573 -7.40 -19.57 17.42
CA ALA A 573 -6.66 -18.87 16.38
C ALA A 573 -7.02 -19.36 14.97
N MET A 574 -6.54 -18.65 13.95
CA MET A 574 -6.77 -18.98 12.54
C MET A 574 -6.25 -20.40 12.21
N VAL A 575 -7.12 -21.22 11.63
CA VAL A 575 -6.74 -22.48 10.99
C VAL A 575 -6.59 -22.22 9.49
N TYR A 576 -5.42 -22.56 8.95
CA TYR A 576 -5.07 -22.45 7.54
C TYR A 576 -4.96 -23.84 6.94
N VAL A 577 -5.57 -24.08 5.77
CA VAL A 577 -5.56 -25.38 5.10
C VAL A 577 -5.18 -25.18 3.64
N PHE A 578 -4.20 -25.94 3.15
CA PHE A 578 -3.69 -25.81 1.77
C PHE A 578 -3.64 -27.13 1.02
N HIS A 579 -3.70 -27.04 -0.31
CA HIS A 579 -3.52 -28.16 -1.23
C HIS A 579 -2.03 -28.40 -1.54
N LEU A 580 -1.64 -29.68 -1.73
CA LEU A 580 -0.27 -30.11 -2.06
C LEU A 580 0.40 -29.26 -3.16
N ASN A 581 -0.30 -29.01 -4.28
CA ASN A 581 0.29 -28.35 -5.45
C ASN A 581 0.66 -26.88 -5.17
N GLU A 582 -0.10 -26.21 -4.32
CA GLU A 582 0.15 -24.82 -3.92
C GLU A 582 1.32 -24.73 -2.93
N TRP A 583 1.41 -25.69 -2.00
CA TRP A 583 2.60 -25.81 -1.17
C TRP A 583 3.85 -26.06 -2.00
N ALA A 584 3.79 -26.98 -2.98
CA ALA A 584 4.88 -27.25 -3.91
C ALA A 584 5.31 -26.01 -4.72
N ALA A 585 4.36 -25.13 -5.07
CA ALA A 585 4.63 -23.88 -5.78
C ALA A 585 5.44 -22.85 -4.95
N LEU A 586 5.50 -22.98 -3.61
CA LEU A 586 6.36 -22.16 -2.76
C LEU A 586 7.85 -22.54 -2.84
N PHE A 587 8.18 -23.75 -3.32
CA PHE A 587 9.55 -24.30 -3.30
C PHE A 587 10.19 -24.49 -4.68
N GLY A 588 9.40 -24.53 -5.75
CA GLY A 588 9.91 -24.78 -7.10
C GLY A 588 8.88 -24.55 -8.20
N LYS A 589 9.37 -24.43 -9.43
CA LYS A 589 8.54 -24.25 -10.63
C LYS A 589 7.79 -25.53 -10.95
N ARG A 590 6.64 -25.42 -11.65
CA ARG A 590 5.87 -26.55 -12.15
C ARG A 590 6.74 -27.56 -12.91
N SER A 591 7.62 -27.05 -13.78
CA SER A 591 8.53 -27.85 -14.61
C SER A 591 9.63 -28.59 -13.83
N GLU A 592 9.81 -28.31 -12.54
CA GLU A 592 10.67 -29.09 -11.64
C GLU A 592 9.88 -30.27 -11.02
N TRP A 593 8.59 -30.08 -10.73
CA TRP A 593 7.68 -31.10 -10.20
C TRP A 593 7.14 -32.07 -11.27
N TRP A 594 6.80 -31.54 -12.46
CA TRP A 594 6.20 -32.27 -13.58
C TRP A 594 6.47 -31.57 -14.92
N LYS A 595 7.00 -32.31 -15.90
CA LYS A 595 7.36 -31.80 -17.24
C LYS A 595 6.39 -32.20 -18.35
N GLY A 596 5.33 -32.94 -18.03
CA GLY A 596 4.35 -33.39 -19.01
C GLY A 596 3.27 -32.35 -19.31
N GLU A 597 2.62 -32.57 -20.46
CA GLU A 597 1.38 -31.90 -20.83
C GLU A 597 0.23 -32.28 -19.87
N GLY A 598 -0.73 -31.36 -19.71
CA GLY A 598 -1.86 -31.53 -18.80
C GLY A 598 -1.45 -31.56 -17.31
N PRO A 599 -2.42 -31.74 -16.40
CA PRO A 599 -2.23 -31.67 -14.95
C PRO A 599 -1.21 -32.68 -14.40
N ILE A 600 -0.68 -32.42 -13.20
CA ILE A 600 0.20 -33.34 -12.48
C ILE A 600 -0.58 -34.64 -12.18
N PRO A 601 -0.13 -35.80 -12.69
CA PRO A 601 -0.87 -37.05 -12.54
C PRO A 601 -0.80 -37.57 -11.11
N GLU A 602 -1.84 -38.30 -10.68
CA GLU A 602 -2.01 -38.77 -9.30
C GLU A 602 -0.81 -39.58 -8.76
N TRP A 603 -0.18 -40.42 -9.60
CA TRP A 603 1.01 -41.17 -9.18
C TRP A 603 2.16 -40.23 -8.79
N ARG A 604 2.28 -39.06 -9.44
CA ARG A 604 3.30 -38.05 -9.14
C ARG A 604 2.91 -37.22 -7.92
N THR A 605 1.63 -36.89 -7.71
CA THR A 605 1.21 -36.23 -6.45
C THR A 605 1.45 -37.14 -5.24
N LYS A 606 1.28 -38.46 -5.36
CA LYS A 606 1.62 -39.46 -4.33
C LYS A 606 3.13 -39.69 -4.14
N GLU A 607 3.99 -39.15 -5.02
CA GLU A 607 5.44 -39.04 -4.80
C GLU A 607 5.80 -37.72 -4.13
N MET A 608 5.26 -36.60 -4.64
CA MET A 608 5.46 -35.25 -4.07
C MET A 608 5.07 -35.19 -2.58
N GLN A 609 4.01 -35.89 -2.16
CA GLN A 609 3.62 -36.04 -0.76
C GLN A 609 4.75 -36.63 0.12
N LYS A 610 5.54 -37.56 -0.41
CA LYS A 610 6.68 -38.18 0.30
C LYS A 610 7.92 -37.30 0.26
N GLU A 611 8.12 -36.56 -0.83
CA GLU A 611 9.23 -35.62 -1.00
C GLU A 611 9.10 -34.38 -0.10
N LEU A 612 7.86 -33.93 0.15
CA LEU A 612 7.52 -32.76 0.97
C LEU A 612 7.11 -33.11 2.41
N ASP A 613 7.06 -34.41 2.76
CA ASP A 613 6.51 -34.97 4.01
C ASP A 613 5.13 -34.40 4.42
N ILE A 614 4.18 -34.36 3.49
CA ILE A 614 2.80 -33.90 3.70
C ILE A 614 1.79 -34.74 2.92
N GLY A 615 0.55 -34.77 3.39
CA GLY A 615 -0.59 -35.32 2.64
C GLY A 615 -1.07 -34.42 1.48
N ASN A 616 -2.09 -34.87 0.75
CA ASN A 616 -2.73 -34.08 -0.32
C ASN A 616 -3.37 -32.80 0.22
N TRP A 617 -3.86 -32.84 1.46
CA TRP A 617 -4.33 -31.70 2.23
C TRP A 617 -3.54 -31.59 3.52
N THR A 618 -3.17 -30.36 3.90
CA THR A 618 -2.50 -30.09 5.17
C THR A 618 -3.12 -28.90 5.88
N VAL A 619 -3.50 -29.13 7.13
CA VAL A 619 -3.92 -28.13 8.12
C VAL A 619 -2.69 -27.62 8.86
N LYS A 620 -2.52 -26.30 8.97
CA LYS A 620 -1.56 -25.63 9.87
C LYS A 620 -2.32 -24.74 10.86
N PHE A 621 -1.96 -24.82 12.14
CA PHE A 621 -2.57 -24.01 13.19
C PHE A 621 -1.60 -23.80 14.35
N GLY A 622 -1.92 -22.83 15.21
CA GLY A 622 -1.13 -22.51 16.41
C GLY A 622 -1.99 -22.56 17.67
N LEU A 623 -1.41 -23.07 18.76
CA LEU A 623 -1.94 -22.93 20.11
C LEU A 623 -1.06 -21.95 20.88
N TYR A 624 -1.65 -20.95 21.55
CA TYR A 624 -0.94 -19.82 22.14
C TYR A 624 -1.39 -19.60 23.59
N GLY A 625 -0.45 -19.48 24.54
CA GLY A 625 -0.77 -19.19 25.94
C GLY A 625 0.19 -19.84 26.94
N PRO A 626 -0.25 -20.07 28.19
CA PRO A 626 0.50 -20.84 29.18
C PRO A 626 0.67 -22.31 28.73
N THR A 627 1.83 -22.90 29.00
CA THR A 627 2.21 -24.23 28.51
C THR A 627 1.17 -25.32 28.85
N THR A 628 0.63 -25.29 30.07
CA THR A 628 -0.38 -26.25 30.55
C THR A 628 -1.73 -26.14 29.82
N VAL A 629 -2.11 -24.93 29.39
CA VAL A 629 -3.35 -24.68 28.65
C VAL A 629 -3.24 -25.23 27.23
N ILE A 630 -2.15 -24.90 26.53
CA ILE A 630 -1.93 -25.36 25.16
C ILE A 630 -1.66 -26.87 25.08
N GLN A 631 -1.09 -27.48 26.13
CA GLN A 631 -0.98 -28.94 26.25
C GLN A 631 -2.35 -29.60 26.41
N ALA A 632 -3.27 -29.02 27.20
CA ALA A 632 -4.64 -29.53 27.33
C ALA A 632 -5.44 -29.38 26.02
N GLN A 633 -5.30 -28.24 25.33
CA GLN A 633 -5.88 -28.05 23.99
C GLN A 633 -5.31 -29.05 22.97
N TYR A 634 -4.00 -29.30 22.98
CA TYR A 634 -3.39 -30.30 22.10
C TYR A 634 -3.89 -31.72 22.40
N ALA A 635 -4.09 -32.09 23.67
CA ALA A 635 -4.63 -33.40 24.04
C ALA A 635 -6.06 -33.59 23.52
N GLU A 636 -6.92 -32.57 23.63
CA GLU A 636 -8.27 -32.57 23.04
C GLU A 636 -8.23 -32.71 21.52
N VAL A 637 -7.39 -31.91 20.82
CA VAL A 637 -7.23 -32.01 19.36
C VAL A 637 -6.75 -33.41 18.96
N LEU A 638 -5.76 -33.97 19.65
CA LEU A 638 -5.23 -35.31 19.41
C LEU A 638 -6.32 -36.38 19.57
N GLN A 639 -7.14 -36.30 20.63
CA GLN A 639 -8.27 -37.22 20.83
C GLN A 639 -9.27 -37.11 19.67
N VAL A 640 -9.70 -35.88 19.35
CA VAL A 640 -10.72 -35.60 18.32
C VAL A 640 -10.27 -36.07 16.93
N VAL A 641 -9.01 -35.82 16.51
CA VAL A 641 -8.54 -36.29 15.19
C VAL A 641 -8.29 -37.81 15.17
N THR A 642 -7.85 -38.41 16.29
CA THR A 642 -7.68 -39.87 16.38
C THR A 642 -9.02 -40.61 16.28
N GLU A 643 -10.10 -40.03 16.81
CA GLU A 643 -11.45 -40.59 16.72
C GLU A 643 -12.10 -40.34 15.34
N LYS A 644 -12.08 -39.08 14.86
CA LYS A 644 -12.88 -38.66 13.70
C LYS A 644 -12.13 -38.64 12.36
N ALA A 645 -10.80 -38.66 12.36
CA ALA A 645 -9.96 -38.62 11.15
C ALA A 645 -8.72 -39.55 11.26
N PRO A 646 -8.88 -40.85 11.57
CA PRO A 646 -7.79 -41.77 11.94
C PRO A 646 -6.79 -42.11 10.83
N THR A 647 -7.04 -41.71 9.59
CA THR A 647 -6.09 -41.81 8.47
C THR A 647 -5.11 -40.64 8.39
N GLY A 648 -5.37 -39.56 9.12
CA GLY A 648 -4.54 -38.37 9.15
C GLY A 648 -3.46 -38.39 10.22
N ARG A 649 -2.45 -37.53 10.06
CA ARG A 649 -1.23 -37.51 10.86
C ARG A 649 -1.06 -36.17 11.57
N LEU A 650 -1.16 -36.18 12.91
CA LEU A 650 -0.91 -35.00 13.74
C LEU A 650 0.58 -34.91 14.12
N GLN A 651 1.18 -33.75 13.85
CA GLN A 651 2.55 -33.36 14.23
C GLN A 651 2.50 -32.06 15.02
N TYR A 652 3.44 -31.86 15.94
CA TYR A 652 3.59 -30.59 16.66
C TYR A 652 5.04 -30.26 17.01
N SER A 653 5.29 -29.00 17.36
CA SER A 653 6.52 -28.54 18.02
C SER A 653 6.18 -27.45 19.03
N LEU A 654 6.64 -27.61 20.26
CA LEU A 654 6.33 -26.74 21.40
C LEU A 654 7.52 -25.81 21.69
N PHE A 655 7.24 -24.52 21.78
CA PHE A 655 8.19 -23.47 22.09
C PHE A 655 7.70 -22.69 23.33
N SER A 656 8.62 -22.35 24.24
CA SER A 656 8.31 -21.69 25.51
C SER A 656 9.38 -20.66 25.86
N GLY A 657 9.01 -19.61 26.60
CA GLY A 657 9.96 -18.65 27.16
C GLY A 657 10.86 -19.29 28.24
N GLU A 658 12.10 -18.79 28.34
CA GLU A 658 13.04 -19.19 29.38
C GLU A 658 12.49 -18.87 30.78
N GLU A 659 12.79 -19.72 31.77
CA GLU A 659 12.34 -19.59 33.17
C GLU A 659 10.82 -19.32 33.37
N ALA A 660 9.99 -19.85 32.45
CA ALA A 660 8.53 -19.61 32.37
C ALA A 660 8.13 -18.13 32.11
N GLY A 661 9.05 -17.35 31.56
CA GLY A 661 8.81 -16.03 31.00
C GLY A 661 8.00 -16.06 29.69
N LEU A 662 8.06 -14.95 28.96
CA LEU A 662 7.39 -14.80 27.67
C LEU A 662 8.25 -15.39 26.54
N LEU A 663 7.61 -15.89 25.49
CA LEU A 663 8.28 -16.45 24.32
C LEU A 663 8.63 -15.33 23.34
N GLU A 664 9.92 -15.18 23.02
CA GLU A 664 10.37 -14.28 21.95
C GLU A 664 10.03 -14.86 20.58
N ALA A 665 9.41 -14.04 19.71
CA ALA A 665 8.95 -14.52 18.40
C ALA A 665 10.09 -14.99 17.49
N THR A 666 11.28 -14.40 17.65
CA THR A 666 12.50 -14.69 16.89
C THR A 666 13.23 -15.96 17.34
N SER A 667 12.93 -16.51 18.53
CA SER A 667 13.54 -17.79 18.96
C SER A 667 12.82 -19.01 18.36
N VAL A 668 11.67 -18.82 17.73
CA VAL A 668 10.91 -19.88 17.05
C VAL A 668 11.44 -20.04 15.61
N PRO A 669 12.17 -21.14 15.30
CA PRO A 669 12.81 -21.31 14.01
C PRO A 669 11.80 -21.54 12.88
N GLN A 670 12.22 -21.29 11.64
CA GLN A 670 11.49 -21.79 10.47
C GLN A 670 11.56 -23.33 10.42
N PRO A 671 10.51 -24.02 9.95
CA PRO A 671 9.26 -23.48 9.41
C PRO A 671 8.20 -23.09 10.46
N HIS A 672 8.45 -23.31 11.75
CA HIS A 672 7.43 -23.18 12.79
C HIS A 672 7.01 -21.74 13.11
N GLY A 673 7.97 -20.81 13.06
CA GLY A 673 7.79 -19.39 13.37
C GLY A 673 7.27 -18.55 12.19
N GLY A 674 7.92 -17.41 11.97
CA GLY A 674 7.51 -16.46 10.93
C GLY A 674 6.14 -15.84 11.21
N ILE A 675 5.30 -15.82 10.17
CA ILE A 675 3.94 -15.25 10.20
C ILE A 675 3.03 -15.85 11.28
N ARG A 676 3.30 -17.08 11.73
CA ARG A 676 2.59 -17.76 12.83
C ARG A 676 2.96 -17.24 14.23
N VAL A 677 3.95 -16.37 14.36
CA VAL A 677 4.34 -15.70 15.61
C VAL A 677 4.46 -14.17 15.42
N GLY A 678 3.80 -13.63 14.39
CA GLY A 678 3.80 -12.20 14.09
C GLY A 678 5.07 -11.65 13.43
N VAL A 679 6.01 -12.52 13.02
CA VAL A 679 7.23 -12.11 12.30
C VAL A 679 6.92 -12.05 10.79
N PRO A 680 6.96 -10.87 10.16
CA PRO A 680 6.66 -10.72 8.73
C PRO A 680 7.74 -11.37 7.84
N SER A 681 7.38 -11.69 6.60
CA SER A 681 8.27 -12.37 5.65
C SER A 681 8.09 -11.86 4.22
N MET A 682 8.95 -12.30 3.30
CA MET A 682 8.72 -12.22 1.85
C MET A 682 8.74 -13.63 1.21
N TRP A 683 8.59 -14.68 2.04
CA TRP A 683 8.85 -16.08 1.65
C TRP A 683 7.94 -16.59 0.53
N SER A 684 6.69 -16.12 0.43
CA SER A 684 5.71 -16.65 -0.52
C SER A 684 5.75 -16.01 -1.91
N ILE A 685 6.70 -15.12 -2.21
CA ILE A 685 6.83 -14.50 -3.54
C ILE A 685 7.13 -15.52 -4.67
N PRO A 686 8.00 -16.54 -4.53
CA PRO A 686 8.36 -17.44 -5.64
C PRO A 686 7.18 -18.14 -6.32
N MET A 687 6.07 -18.35 -5.60
CA MET A 687 4.83 -18.96 -6.10
C MET A 687 4.24 -18.27 -7.34
N VAL A 688 4.43 -16.95 -7.51
CA VAL A 688 3.93 -16.27 -8.72
C VAL A 688 4.64 -16.74 -9.99
N ASN A 689 5.84 -17.33 -9.86
CA ASN A 689 6.65 -17.82 -10.97
C ASN A 689 6.43 -19.32 -11.28
N PHE A 690 5.39 -19.96 -10.71
CA PHE A 690 5.19 -21.41 -10.81
C PHE A 690 5.12 -21.91 -12.26
N TYR A 691 4.52 -21.15 -13.18
CA TYR A 691 4.39 -21.50 -14.60
C TYR A 691 5.50 -20.92 -15.50
N ASN A 692 6.54 -20.28 -14.94
CA ASN A 692 7.59 -19.60 -15.71
C ASN A 692 8.61 -20.58 -16.29
N VAL A 693 8.61 -20.75 -17.62
CA VAL A 693 9.47 -21.73 -18.32
C VAL A 693 10.55 -21.11 -19.21
N ARG A 694 10.45 -19.83 -19.57
CA ARG A 694 11.42 -19.10 -20.39
C ARG A 694 12.33 -18.22 -19.52
N GLU A 695 13.36 -17.65 -20.14
CA GLU A 695 14.24 -16.63 -19.53
C GLU A 695 13.53 -15.26 -19.42
N ASP A 696 12.59 -14.96 -20.33
CA ASP A 696 11.74 -13.77 -20.34
C ASP A 696 10.38 -13.98 -19.63
N SER A 697 10.13 -15.15 -19.03
CA SER A 697 8.89 -15.42 -18.29
C SER A 697 8.80 -14.57 -17.02
N ILE A 698 7.74 -13.76 -16.90
CA ILE A 698 7.48 -12.94 -15.70
C ILE A 698 6.25 -13.48 -14.98
N GLY A 699 6.39 -13.80 -13.68
CA GLY A 699 5.30 -14.36 -12.90
C GLY A 699 4.24 -13.32 -12.55
N ALA A 700 2.99 -13.76 -12.51
CA ALA A 700 1.84 -13.00 -12.03
C ALA A 700 0.88 -13.93 -11.29
N HIS A 701 -0.03 -13.34 -10.50
CA HIS A 701 -1.18 -14.08 -10.00
C HIS A 701 -2.44 -13.21 -9.92
N GLY A 702 -3.59 -13.84 -10.11
CA GLY A 702 -4.88 -13.38 -9.59
C GLY A 702 -5.32 -14.18 -8.36
N ALA A 703 -6.57 -14.00 -7.95
CA ALA A 703 -7.25 -14.89 -7.01
C ALA A 703 -8.77 -14.91 -7.26
N TYR A 704 -9.39 -16.09 -7.12
CA TYR A 704 -10.84 -16.23 -7.05
C TYR A 704 -11.22 -16.72 -5.65
N SER A 705 -11.85 -15.85 -4.84
CA SER A 705 -11.88 -15.99 -3.37
C SER A 705 -13.30 -16.06 -2.77
N PRO A 706 -14.07 -17.15 -2.99
CA PRO A 706 -15.44 -17.30 -2.51
C PRO A 706 -15.53 -17.50 -0.99
N ILE A 707 -16.65 -17.03 -0.41
CA ILE A 707 -17.09 -17.47 0.91
C ILE A 707 -17.87 -18.78 0.74
N VAL A 708 -17.38 -19.86 1.36
CA VAL A 708 -17.99 -21.20 1.28
C VAL A 708 -18.47 -21.62 2.68
N PRO A 709 -19.70 -22.18 2.83
CA PRO A 709 -20.16 -22.74 4.11
C PRO A 709 -19.20 -23.80 4.66
N LEU A 710 -18.94 -23.80 5.96
CA LEU A 710 -17.99 -24.72 6.59
C LEU A 710 -18.64 -26.08 6.92
N GLU A 711 -19.00 -26.79 5.86
CA GLU A 711 -19.53 -28.17 5.81
C GLU A 711 -18.68 -28.98 4.81
N GLY A 712 -18.17 -30.13 5.23
CA GLY A 712 -17.19 -30.92 4.46
C GLY A 712 -17.70 -31.37 3.10
N LYS A 713 -18.97 -31.79 3.02
CA LYS A 713 -19.63 -32.17 1.76
C LYS A 713 -19.75 -30.99 0.78
N VAL A 714 -20.05 -29.79 1.27
CA VAL A 714 -20.19 -28.58 0.45
C VAL A 714 -18.84 -28.16 -0.10
N LEU A 715 -17.81 -28.15 0.74
CA LEU A 715 -16.46 -27.72 0.34
C LEU A 715 -15.77 -28.75 -0.56
N LEU A 716 -15.96 -30.06 -0.33
CA LEU A 716 -15.59 -31.12 -1.27
C LEU A 716 -16.27 -30.95 -2.64
N GLY A 717 -17.57 -30.63 -2.62
CA GLY A 717 -18.34 -30.37 -3.84
C GLY A 717 -17.88 -29.11 -4.60
N TRP A 718 -17.35 -28.10 -3.90
CA TRP A 718 -16.73 -26.92 -4.49
C TRP A 718 -15.37 -27.25 -5.12
N VAL A 719 -14.46 -27.87 -4.35
CA VAL A 719 -13.07 -28.09 -4.80
C VAL A 719 -12.96 -29.06 -5.98
N LYS A 720 -13.90 -30.02 -6.12
CA LYS A 720 -14.01 -30.86 -7.32
C LYS A 720 -14.33 -30.06 -8.57
N ALA A 721 -15.31 -29.16 -8.50
CA ALA A 721 -15.65 -28.29 -9.63
C ALA A 721 -14.53 -27.26 -9.92
N ALA A 722 -13.85 -26.75 -8.89
CA ALA A 722 -12.66 -25.92 -9.08
C ALA A 722 -11.55 -26.68 -9.82
N LYS A 723 -11.24 -27.93 -9.41
CA LYS A 723 -10.29 -28.81 -10.10
C LYS A 723 -10.67 -28.99 -11.57
N GLU A 724 -11.91 -29.38 -11.86
CA GLU A 724 -12.40 -29.56 -13.24
C GLU A 724 -12.23 -28.29 -14.10
N VAL A 725 -12.50 -27.10 -13.54
CA VAL A 725 -12.31 -25.83 -14.23
C VAL A 725 -10.83 -25.54 -14.53
N TYR A 726 -9.92 -25.69 -13.57
CA TYR A 726 -8.47 -25.52 -13.79
C TYR A 726 -7.93 -26.49 -14.84
N GLU A 727 -8.25 -27.79 -14.69
CA GLU A 727 -7.72 -28.85 -15.54
C GLU A 727 -8.27 -28.76 -16.97
N SER A 728 -9.47 -28.22 -17.16
CA SER A 728 -10.04 -27.93 -18.50
C SER A 728 -9.21 -26.93 -19.34
N GLN A 729 -8.38 -26.11 -18.69
CA GLN A 729 -7.46 -25.16 -19.34
C GLN A 729 -5.99 -25.61 -19.26
N GLY A 730 -5.72 -26.82 -18.78
CA GLY A 730 -4.37 -27.37 -18.63
C GLY A 730 -3.60 -26.90 -17.39
N PHE A 731 -4.25 -26.19 -16.46
CA PHE A 731 -3.64 -25.74 -15.20
C PHE A 731 -3.86 -26.76 -14.08
N ASP A 732 -2.93 -26.77 -13.13
CA ASP A 732 -3.07 -27.49 -11.86
C ASP A 732 -3.85 -26.66 -10.85
N LEU A 733 -4.72 -27.31 -10.07
CA LEU A 733 -5.42 -26.67 -8.95
C LEU A 733 -4.44 -26.22 -7.86
N LEU A 734 -4.33 -24.90 -7.69
CA LEU A 734 -3.66 -24.23 -6.57
C LEU A 734 -4.75 -23.60 -5.68
N CYS A 735 -4.84 -24.02 -4.41
CA CYS A 735 -5.80 -23.44 -3.48
C CYS A 735 -5.54 -23.70 -1.99
N ASP A 736 -5.74 -22.65 -1.20
CA ASP A 736 -5.88 -22.69 0.25
C ASP A 736 -7.27 -22.24 0.71
N PHE A 737 -7.49 -22.31 2.02
CA PHE A 737 -8.55 -21.57 2.67
C PHE A 737 -8.24 -21.19 4.12
N PHE A 738 -8.81 -20.06 4.52
CA PHE A 738 -8.81 -19.56 5.89
C PHE A 738 -10.11 -19.99 6.57
N MET A 739 -9.99 -20.84 7.59
CA MET A 739 -11.13 -21.45 8.27
C MET A 739 -11.61 -20.58 9.45
N HIS A 740 -12.66 -19.79 9.21
CA HIS A 740 -13.42 -19.14 10.28
C HIS A 740 -14.27 -20.17 11.03
N GLU A 741 -15.06 -19.73 12.01
CA GLU A 741 -15.90 -20.61 12.82
C GLU A 741 -17.10 -21.14 12.04
N ARG A 742 -17.53 -20.46 10.97
CA ARG A 742 -18.80 -20.76 10.25
C ARG A 742 -18.67 -20.85 8.73
N TYR A 743 -17.55 -20.39 8.18
CA TYR A 743 -17.28 -20.35 6.75
C TYR A 743 -15.78 -20.53 6.49
N ALA A 744 -15.46 -20.97 5.29
CA ALA A 744 -14.12 -20.84 4.73
C ALA A 744 -14.08 -19.59 3.83
N VAL A 745 -13.05 -18.77 3.95
CA VAL A 745 -12.61 -17.94 2.82
C VAL A 745 -11.71 -18.85 1.99
N PHE A 746 -12.28 -19.45 0.95
CA PHE A 746 -11.54 -20.31 0.04
C PHE A 746 -10.84 -19.47 -1.01
N VAL A 747 -9.61 -19.79 -1.37
CA VAL A 747 -8.80 -19.03 -2.32
C VAL A 747 -8.32 -19.96 -3.42
N CYS A 748 -8.88 -19.80 -4.61
CA CYS A 748 -8.31 -20.40 -5.82
C CYS A 748 -7.20 -19.46 -6.33
N MET A 749 -5.94 -19.88 -6.20
CA MET A 749 -4.78 -19.08 -6.59
C MET A 749 -4.52 -19.20 -8.09
N LEU A 750 -4.52 -18.06 -8.78
CA LEU A 750 -4.50 -17.98 -10.23
C LEU A 750 -3.12 -17.53 -10.72
N CYS A 751 -2.08 -18.35 -10.49
CA CYS A 751 -0.72 -18.06 -10.93
C CYS A 751 -0.55 -18.34 -12.44
N PHE A 752 0.17 -17.46 -13.16
CA PHE A 752 0.44 -17.58 -14.59
C PHE A 752 1.69 -16.78 -14.99
N ASP A 753 2.31 -17.14 -16.11
CA ASP A 753 3.31 -16.31 -16.77
C ASP A 753 2.62 -15.20 -17.58
N LYS A 754 2.85 -13.93 -17.21
CA LYS A 754 2.21 -12.78 -17.86
C LYS A 754 2.79 -12.45 -19.25
N THR A 755 3.97 -12.95 -19.61
CA THR A 755 4.46 -12.78 -21.00
C THR A 755 3.83 -13.79 -21.95
N ASP A 756 3.24 -14.86 -21.43
CA ASP A 756 2.60 -15.92 -22.21
C ASP A 756 1.17 -15.52 -22.65
N ALA A 757 0.85 -15.68 -23.94
CA ALA A 757 -0.46 -15.32 -24.47
C ALA A 757 -1.54 -16.38 -24.20
N GLU A 758 -1.17 -17.67 -24.17
CA GLU A 758 -2.12 -18.75 -23.98
C GLU A 758 -2.48 -18.89 -22.49
N GLN A 759 -1.50 -18.75 -21.59
CA GLN A 759 -1.77 -18.77 -20.15
C GLN A 759 -2.67 -17.60 -19.71
N ARG A 760 -2.51 -16.40 -20.28
CA ARG A 760 -3.39 -15.25 -20.01
C ARG A 760 -4.83 -15.48 -20.44
N VAL A 761 -5.06 -16.15 -21.56
CA VAL A 761 -6.40 -16.56 -22.00
C VAL A 761 -6.93 -17.73 -21.16
N GLY A 762 -6.06 -18.64 -20.70
CA GLY A 762 -6.41 -19.74 -19.80
C GLY A 762 -6.87 -19.26 -18.44
N VAL A 763 -6.13 -18.36 -17.80
CA VAL A 763 -6.42 -17.89 -16.43
C VAL A 763 -7.73 -17.10 -16.35
N GLU A 764 -8.07 -16.31 -17.37
CA GLU A 764 -9.36 -15.62 -17.48
C GLU A 764 -10.52 -16.62 -17.65
N LYS A 765 -10.36 -17.66 -18.49
CA LYS A 765 -11.36 -18.74 -18.60
C LYS A 765 -11.54 -19.51 -17.28
N ILE A 766 -10.47 -19.74 -16.52
CA ILE A 766 -10.55 -20.34 -15.18
C ILE A 766 -11.35 -19.41 -14.27
N PHE A 767 -11.04 -18.10 -14.23
CA PHE A 767 -11.76 -17.14 -13.40
C PHE A 767 -13.26 -17.10 -13.72
N GLN A 768 -13.64 -17.08 -15.01
CA GLN A 768 -15.04 -17.09 -15.43
C GLN A 768 -15.73 -18.44 -15.18
N GLY A 769 -15.01 -19.56 -15.30
CA GLY A 769 -15.51 -20.89 -14.94
C GLY A 769 -15.80 -21.00 -13.44
N LEU A 770 -14.88 -20.54 -12.59
CA LEU A 770 -15.05 -20.47 -11.14
C LEU A 770 -16.18 -19.49 -10.77
N PHE A 771 -16.30 -18.35 -11.46
CA PHE A 771 -17.40 -17.42 -11.26
C PHE A 771 -18.76 -18.04 -11.55
N LYS A 772 -18.87 -18.77 -12.67
CA LYS A 772 -20.09 -19.50 -13.03
C LYS A 772 -20.45 -20.56 -11.97
N GLU A 773 -19.49 -21.38 -11.55
CA GLU A 773 -19.71 -22.41 -10.52
C GLU A 773 -20.07 -21.81 -9.15
N GLY A 774 -19.39 -20.75 -8.72
CA GLY A 774 -19.68 -20.05 -7.48
C GLY A 774 -21.08 -19.44 -7.50
N SER A 775 -21.42 -18.73 -8.59
CA SER A 775 -22.75 -18.13 -8.78
C SER A 775 -23.88 -19.16 -8.76
N ALA A 776 -23.70 -20.31 -9.43
CA ALA A 776 -24.67 -21.40 -9.43
C ALA A 776 -24.89 -22.05 -8.06
N ARG A 777 -23.99 -21.80 -7.10
CA ARG A 777 -24.02 -22.32 -5.72
C ARG A 777 -24.34 -21.24 -4.68
N GLY A 778 -24.49 -19.97 -5.10
CA GLY A 778 -24.67 -18.82 -4.20
C GLY A 778 -23.39 -18.34 -3.49
N PHE A 779 -22.20 -18.75 -3.95
CA PHE A 779 -20.91 -18.40 -3.35
C PHE A 779 -20.32 -17.14 -4.00
N ALA A 780 -20.62 -15.98 -3.43
CA ALA A 780 -19.98 -14.72 -3.81
C ALA A 780 -18.55 -14.61 -3.26
N LYS A 781 -17.70 -13.82 -3.92
CA LYS A 781 -16.32 -13.55 -3.46
C LYS A 781 -16.34 -12.54 -2.31
N TYR A 782 -15.53 -12.76 -1.27
CA TYR A 782 -15.36 -11.78 -0.17
C TYR A 782 -14.59 -10.51 -0.64
N ARG A 783 -13.87 -10.64 -1.75
CA ARG A 783 -12.94 -9.65 -2.31
C ARG A 783 -12.78 -9.92 -3.80
N ALA A 784 -12.67 -8.88 -4.62
CA ALA A 784 -12.57 -9.01 -6.07
C ALA A 784 -11.50 -8.10 -6.67
N HIS A 785 -10.88 -8.56 -7.75
CA HIS A 785 -10.04 -7.75 -8.64
C HIS A 785 -10.83 -6.53 -9.18
N ILE A 786 -10.18 -5.39 -9.39
CA ILE A 786 -10.85 -4.15 -9.84
C ILE A 786 -11.76 -4.37 -11.06
N LYS A 787 -11.32 -5.11 -12.09
CA LYS A 787 -12.12 -5.43 -13.28
C LYS A 787 -13.42 -6.20 -12.96
N HIS A 788 -13.38 -7.09 -11.97
CA HIS A 788 -14.47 -7.99 -11.63
C HIS A 788 -15.25 -7.57 -10.37
N MET A 789 -15.08 -6.32 -9.90
CA MET A 789 -15.83 -5.76 -8.76
C MET A 789 -17.33 -5.64 -9.07
N ASP A 790 -17.68 -5.11 -10.25
CA ASP A 790 -19.07 -5.01 -10.73
C ASP A 790 -19.72 -6.39 -10.82
N GLN A 791 -19.03 -7.33 -11.48
CA GLN A 791 -19.48 -8.72 -11.65
C GLN A 791 -19.76 -9.42 -10.31
N ASN A 792 -18.99 -9.13 -9.26
CA ASN A 792 -19.25 -9.66 -7.92
C ASN A 792 -20.41 -8.93 -7.22
N ALA A 793 -20.57 -7.63 -7.45
CA ALA A 793 -21.66 -6.82 -6.88
C ALA A 793 -23.05 -7.22 -7.44
N GLU A 794 -23.12 -7.70 -8.69
CA GLU A 794 -24.37 -8.22 -9.26
C GLU A 794 -24.93 -9.44 -8.48
N LEU A 795 -24.09 -10.22 -7.80
CA LEU A 795 -24.53 -11.36 -6.99
C LEU A 795 -25.30 -10.96 -5.71
N PHE A 796 -25.31 -9.67 -5.36
CA PHE A 796 -26.06 -9.14 -4.22
C PHE A 796 -27.40 -8.56 -4.70
N ASP A 797 -28.18 -9.40 -5.40
CA ASP A 797 -29.38 -9.05 -6.19
C ASP A 797 -30.66 -8.86 -5.38
N PHE A 798 -30.67 -9.25 -4.10
CA PHE A 798 -31.89 -9.30 -3.29
C PHE A 798 -32.68 -7.98 -3.33
N ASN A 799 -33.97 -8.09 -3.63
CA ASN A 799 -34.90 -6.97 -3.80
C ASN A 799 -34.38 -5.94 -4.83
N ASN A 800 -33.99 -6.41 -6.02
CA ASN A 800 -33.48 -5.63 -7.15
C ASN A 800 -32.15 -4.90 -6.84
N HIS A 801 -31.22 -5.58 -6.18
CA HIS A 801 -29.97 -5.05 -5.63
C HIS A 801 -30.19 -3.95 -4.57
N ALA A 802 -31.10 -4.17 -3.62
CA ALA A 802 -31.44 -3.19 -2.60
C ALA A 802 -30.22 -2.74 -1.76
N TYR A 803 -29.27 -3.64 -1.53
CA TYR A 803 -27.99 -3.32 -0.88
C TYR A 803 -27.20 -2.25 -1.67
N ARG A 804 -26.96 -2.49 -2.97
CA ARG A 804 -26.28 -1.54 -3.86
C ARG A 804 -26.97 -0.17 -3.83
N ARG A 805 -28.29 -0.11 -4.09
CA ARG A 805 -29.04 1.16 -4.12
C ARG A 805 -28.96 1.94 -2.79
N PHE A 806 -28.91 1.24 -1.66
CA PHE A 806 -28.76 1.86 -0.34
C PHE A 806 -27.36 2.46 -0.15
N VAL A 807 -26.30 1.70 -0.44
CA VAL A 807 -24.91 2.18 -0.34
C VAL A 807 -24.63 3.30 -1.36
N GLU A 808 -25.23 3.23 -2.55
CA GLU A 808 -25.21 4.29 -3.56
C GLU A 808 -25.91 5.59 -3.09
N THR A 809 -27.02 5.48 -2.35
CA THR A 809 -27.64 6.64 -1.69
C THR A 809 -26.71 7.29 -0.67
N LEU A 810 -25.97 6.48 0.13
CA LEU A 810 -24.96 7.00 1.05
C LEU A 810 -23.77 7.63 0.31
N LYS A 811 -23.36 7.03 -0.81
CA LYS A 811 -22.28 7.54 -1.67
C LYS A 811 -22.60 8.92 -2.22
N ASP A 812 -23.78 9.11 -2.80
CA ASP A 812 -24.19 10.42 -3.36
C ASP A 812 -24.35 11.49 -2.27
N ALA A 813 -24.73 11.10 -1.04
CA ALA A 813 -24.89 12.01 0.08
C ALA A 813 -23.55 12.46 0.71
N LEU A 814 -22.55 11.57 0.74
CA LEU A 814 -21.22 11.85 1.31
C LEU A 814 -20.22 12.39 0.28
N ASP A 815 -20.44 12.12 -1.01
CA ASP A 815 -19.57 12.51 -2.12
C ASP A 815 -20.41 12.90 -3.36
N PRO A 816 -21.06 14.08 -3.34
CA PRO A 816 -21.97 14.52 -4.40
C PRO A 816 -21.28 14.80 -5.74
N ASN A 817 -19.96 15.06 -5.74
CA ASN A 817 -19.16 15.17 -6.97
C ASN A 817 -18.70 13.78 -7.48
N GLY A 818 -18.77 12.74 -6.65
CA GLY A 818 -18.32 11.40 -7.00
C GLY A 818 -16.82 11.35 -7.28
N ILE A 819 -16.00 11.95 -6.41
CA ILE A 819 -14.54 11.99 -6.57
C ILE A 819 -13.84 10.79 -5.94
N LEU A 820 -14.33 10.24 -4.82
CA LEU A 820 -13.62 9.17 -4.11
C LEU A 820 -13.83 7.82 -4.78
N SER A 821 -12.76 7.22 -5.28
CA SER A 821 -12.62 5.83 -5.75
C SER A 821 -13.88 5.22 -6.42
N PRO A 822 -14.41 5.84 -7.48
CA PRO A 822 -15.66 5.40 -8.12
C PRO A 822 -15.57 3.96 -8.63
N GLY A 823 -16.64 3.19 -8.42
CA GLY A 823 -16.73 1.78 -8.84
C GLY A 823 -16.01 0.77 -7.94
N LYS A 824 -15.34 1.21 -6.86
CA LYS A 824 -14.85 0.30 -5.81
C LYS A 824 -16.01 -0.56 -5.29
N MET A 825 -15.84 -1.89 -5.38
CA MET A 825 -16.86 -2.90 -5.09
C MET A 825 -18.22 -2.68 -5.80
N GLY A 826 -18.22 -2.08 -7.00
CA GLY A 826 -19.43 -1.80 -7.77
C GLY A 826 -20.28 -0.63 -7.24
N ILE A 827 -19.74 0.19 -6.32
CA ILE A 827 -20.40 1.37 -5.77
C ILE A 827 -20.09 2.58 -6.66
N TRP A 828 -21.05 2.99 -7.49
CA TRP A 828 -20.90 4.10 -8.43
C TRP A 828 -21.60 5.36 -7.92
N PRO A 829 -20.95 6.54 -7.93
CA PRO A 829 -21.64 7.81 -7.70
C PRO A 829 -22.56 8.13 -8.87
N ALA A 830 -23.63 8.90 -8.65
CA ALA A 830 -24.68 9.20 -9.62
C ALA A 830 -24.16 9.53 -11.03
N ARG A 831 -23.16 10.43 -11.14
CA ARG A 831 -22.58 10.88 -12.41
C ARG A 831 -21.86 9.81 -13.24
N LEU A 832 -21.53 8.65 -12.65
CA LEU A 832 -20.82 7.55 -13.30
C LEU A 832 -21.64 6.23 -13.31
N ARG A 833 -22.93 6.26 -12.94
CA ARG A 833 -23.77 5.05 -12.95
C ARG A 833 -24.00 4.50 -14.34
N ASN A 834 -24.30 5.34 -15.34
CA ASN A 834 -24.33 4.93 -16.73
C ASN A 834 -22.93 4.48 -17.19
N PRO A 835 -22.72 3.26 -17.71
CA PRO A 835 -21.45 2.83 -18.29
C PRO A 835 -20.90 3.78 -19.37
N GLU A 836 -21.76 4.41 -20.17
CA GLU A 836 -21.37 5.38 -21.22
C GLU A 836 -20.74 6.67 -20.64
N ALA A 837 -20.99 6.98 -19.36
CA ALA A 837 -20.37 8.10 -18.65
C ALA A 837 -18.99 7.73 -18.06
N ARG A 838 -18.52 6.49 -18.23
CA ARG A 838 -17.25 5.97 -17.72
C ARG A 838 -16.17 5.85 -18.80
N THR A 839 -16.56 5.92 -20.07
CA THR A 839 -15.64 5.97 -21.22
C THR A 839 -15.02 7.35 -21.36
N VAL A 840 -13.79 7.38 -21.89
CA VAL A 840 -12.99 8.58 -22.19
C VAL A 840 -13.01 8.78 -23.70
#